data_AF-A0A1Q6DNZ3-F1
#
_entry.id   AF-A0A1Q6DNZ3-F1
#
_cell.length_a   1.000
_cell.length_b   1.000
_cell.length_c   1.000
_cell.angle_alpha   90.00
_cell.angle_beta   90.00
_cell.angle_gamma   90.00
#
_symmetry.space_group_name_H-M   'P 1'
#
loop_
_entity.id
_entity.type
_entity.pdbx_description
1 polymer ?
#
loop_
_entity_poly.entity_id
_entity_poly.type
_entity_poly.pdbx_seq_one_letter_code
_entity_poly.pdbx_strand_id
1 'polypeptide(L)'
;MTAMALYRKDIAPESRVRFLVCFFLLLIGLPEIVYAELPRTGQRSCYDEKGVVIDHAGTGQDGDLQAGGVWPDPRFSDNGDGTITDHLTGLIWLQDGGCLGSLSWQGAMDAATNAGQKDEKAKCAGLQAHDDWQVPEIDQLEGLFNAEEVSTPVWMNKQRFRNIQPGLYWSRTGSTNQYGAWAFDLANGEVRQAGKVDHHFCLLVRSSAKDSPALTGPKDSSGQATRFVDNNDGTVLDKQSGLMWLKDASCLGRNSWSQALTNVGSLNNDPAALQCRELQARYTDWSLPNRHELRSLVDHRQDLPALPENHPFAGVQTHYWSSTTTTGEPTRAFELTLATGSLTAAEKGKKFGIWAVRPAGGRPDRKRADDLEKTLTQKDVYLLSPLGPPTPITWPVLRFTGHADGTMTDNITGLMWMKYGGCFEAETWENAWKVTDVLNTAPEKLKKCPDYTARYGDWQLPDLAMMEELLGAAHGEPAAWLNSQGAHGMLARDYWVREKNYLNLYFAWAVNLRQGTSRNYPKSFQLHVWPVRRTQISTAVTPIPHIMGNGSEGKLVLPQGKELVLAAAIDQASSPVPSVFRIWYTAPDGKSRWLSSQGEWVEQEVDTFSGNLFQLDQSPLFRGDTTELALGEYTFFFAIKPMVEGAGEGKIFRSELQVTVSDDEAQAGARQSDANEEFDQEVIEEEVLVH
;
A
#
# COMPACT_ATOMS: atom_id res chain seq x y z
N MET A 1 -75.47 -26.60 -12.68
CA MET A 1 -76.38 -27.01 -13.78
C MET A 1 -75.97 -26.14 -14.96
N THR A 2 -75.54 -26.61 -16.14
CA THR A 2 -75.76 -27.88 -16.87
C THR A 2 -74.65 -28.00 -17.94
N ALA A 3 -74.00 -29.12 -18.28
CA ALA A 3 -74.02 -30.52 -17.80
C ALA A 3 -72.65 -31.20 -18.08
N MET A 4 -72.56 -32.52 -17.88
CA MET A 4 -71.41 -33.39 -18.22
C MET A 4 -71.57 -34.04 -19.61
N ALA A 5 -70.46 -34.34 -20.29
CA ALA A 5 -70.24 -35.57 -21.09
C ALA A 5 -68.73 -35.69 -21.43
N LEU A 6 -67.98 -36.56 -20.75
CA LEU A 6 -67.57 -37.88 -21.25
C LEU A 6 -66.60 -37.87 -22.45
N TYR A 7 -65.30 -38.05 -22.17
CA TYR A 7 -64.67 -39.35 -22.45
C TYR A 7 -63.42 -39.59 -21.60
N ARG A 8 -63.37 -40.71 -20.89
CA ARG A 8 -62.15 -41.20 -20.20
C ARG A 8 -61.55 -42.28 -21.11
N LYS A 9 -60.32 -42.10 -21.57
CA LYS A 9 -59.55 -43.17 -22.22
C LYS A 9 -58.11 -43.06 -21.75
N ASP A 10 -57.66 -44.10 -21.05
CA ASP A 10 -56.37 -44.10 -20.37
C ASP A 10 -55.21 -44.10 -21.37
N ILE A 11 -54.23 -43.24 -21.13
CA ILE A 11 -52.94 -43.21 -21.83
C ILE A 11 -51.83 -43.20 -20.78
N ALA A 12 -50.78 -43.98 -21.04
CA ALA A 12 -49.70 -44.36 -20.14
C ALA A 12 -48.89 -43.18 -19.55
N PRO A 13 -48.14 -43.38 -18.44
CA PRO A 13 -47.52 -42.31 -17.66
C PRO A 13 -46.18 -41.80 -18.25
N GLU A 14 -46.16 -41.38 -19.51
CA GLU A 14 -44.98 -40.76 -20.15
C GLU A 14 -45.22 -39.32 -20.69
N SER A 15 -46.40 -38.74 -20.42
CA SER A 15 -46.81 -37.44 -20.95
C SER A 15 -46.73 -36.26 -19.95
N ARG A 16 -46.37 -36.51 -18.68
CA ARG A 16 -46.21 -35.44 -17.67
C ARG A 16 -44.93 -34.61 -17.79
N VAL A 17 -43.90 -35.10 -18.50
CA VAL A 17 -42.61 -34.42 -18.63
C VAL A 17 -42.66 -33.24 -19.61
N ARG A 18 -43.56 -33.24 -20.60
CA ARG A 18 -43.56 -32.23 -21.68
C ARG A 18 -44.39 -30.97 -21.42
N PHE A 19 -45.19 -30.91 -20.34
CA PHE A 19 -45.89 -29.68 -19.95
C PHE A 19 -45.21 -28.89 -18.81
N LEU A 20 -44.34 -29.53 -18.02
CA LEU A 20 -43.55 -28.87 -16.98
C LEU A 20 -42.29 -28.18 -17.54
N VAL A 21 -41.72 -28.68 -18.63
CA VAL A 21 -40.53 -28.09 -19.28
C VAL A 21 -40.84 -26.76 -19.99
N CYS A 22 -42.07 -26.55 -20.47
CA CYS A 22 -42.45 -25.29 -21.14
C CYS A 22 -42.86 -24.16 -20.19
N PHE A 23 -43.07 -24.43 -18.89
CA PHE A 23 -43.28 -23.36 -17.89
C PHE A 23 -41.97 -22.92 -17.21
N PHE A 24 -40.92 -23.76 -17.27
CA PHE A 24 -39.57 -23.42 -16.79
C PHE A 24 -38.71 -22.68 -17.83
N LEU A 25 -39.11 -22.68 -19.11
CA LEU A 25 -38.41 -21.98 -20.20
C LEU A 25 -39.03 -20.61 -20.56
N LEU A 26 -39.76 -20.02 -19.60
CA LEU A 26 -40.23 -18.62 -19.65
C LEU A 26 -39.72 -17.78 -18.45
N LEU A 27 -38.70 -18.30 -17.75
CA LEU A 27 -37.79 -17.56 -16.86
C LEU A 27 -36.43 -17.35 -17.55
N ILE A 28 -36.44 -17.09 -18.86
CA ILE A 28 -35.23 -16.70 -19.59
C ILE A 28 -34.96 -15.23 -19.29
N GLY A 29 -34.01 -15.00 -18.38
CA GLY A 29 -33.28 -13.75 -18.24
C GLY A 29 -34.12 -12.48 -18.23
N LEU A 30 -34.79 -12.19 -17.11
CA LEU A 30 -34.73 -10.81 -16.66
C LEU A 30 -33.24 -10.51 -16.43
N PRO A 31 -32.65 -9.48 -17.04
CA PRO A 31 -31.29 -9.11 -16.71
C PRO A 31 -31.29 -8.71 -15.23
N GLU A 32 -30.48 -9.38 -14.41
CA GLU A 32 -30.07 -8.79 -13.15
C GLU A 32 -29.42 -7.46 -13.50
N ILE A 33 -30.05 -6.36 -13.09
CA ILE A 33 -29.47 -5.04 -13.26
C ILE A 33 -28.32 -4.98 -12.26
N VAL A 34 -27.12 -5.29 -12.75
CA VAL A 34 -25.88 -5.13 -11.99
C VAL A 34 -25.65 -3.64 -11.83
N TYR A 35 -26.11 -3.10 -10.70
CA TYR A 35 -25.82 -1.75 -10.27
C TYR A 35 -24.33 -1.63 -9.94
N ALA A 36 -23.71 -0.48 -10.21
CA ALA A 36 -22.36 -0.21 -9.77
C ALA A 36 -22.39 0.08 -8.26
N GLU A 37 -22.09 -0.93 -7.44
CA GLU A 37 -22.00 -0.77 -5.99
C GLU A 37 -20.86 0.19 -5.65
N LEU A 38 -21.19 1.28 -4.94
CA LEU A 38 -20.19 2.23 -4.46
C LEU A 38 -19.32 1.57 -3.39
N PRO A 39 -18.01 1.85 -3.31
CA PRO A 39 -17.15 1.28 -2.28
C PRO A 39 -17.43 1.87 -0.90
N ARG A 40 -17.10 1.11 0.15
CA ARG A 40 -16.93 1.67 1.51
C ARG A 40 -15.94 2.83 1.50
N THR A 41 -16.08 3.77 2.43
CA THR A 41 -15.14 4.92 2.61
C THR A 41 -13.85 4.55 3.34
N GLY A 42 -13.79 3.35 3.93
CA GLY A 42 -12.73 2.90 4.84
C GLY A 42 -12.99 3.23 6.31
N GLN A 43 -13.88 4.18 6.62
CA GLN A 43 -14.19 4.59 8.00
C GLN A 43 -14.82 3.44 8.80
N ARG A 44 -14.31 3.24 10.01
CA ARG A 44 -14.71 2.23 10.99
C ARG A 44 -14.95 2.85 12.38
N SER A 45 -14.20 3.89 12.73
CA SER A 45 -14.42 4.65 13.97
C SER A 45 -15.65 5.56 13.88
N CYS A 46 -16.36 5.69 15.01
CA CYS A 46 -17.47 6.63 15.19
C CYS A 46 -17.12 7.67 16.26
N TYR A 47 -17.69 8.87 16.14
CA TYR A 47 -17.28 10.04 16.91
C TYR A 47 -18.46 10.87 17.42
N ASP A 48 -18.34 11.44 18.61
CA ASP A 48 -19.30 12.42 19.13
C ASP A 48 -19.12 13.83 18.48
N GLU A 49 -19.88 14.82 18.96
CA GLU A 49 -19.75 16.22 18.49
C GLU A 49 -18.42 16.88 18.86
N LYS A 50 -17.73 16.38 19.90
CA LYS A 50 -16.44 16.89 20.38
C LYS A 50 -15.26 16.17 19.73
N GLY A 51 -15.52 15.19 18.86
CA GLY A 51 -14.51 14.38 18.20
C GLY A 51 -13.94 13.25 19.07
N VAL A 52 -14.60 12.90 20.16
CA VAL A 52 -14.21 11.74 20.99
C VAL A 52 -14.73 10.46 20.31
N VAL A 53 -13.88 9.44 20.22
CA VAL A 53 -14.26 8.11 19.71
C VAL A 53 -15.32 7.50 20.64
N ILE A 54 -16.39 6.98 20.07
CA ILE A 54 -17.49 6.30 20.77
C ILE A 54 -17.70 4.89 20.21
N ASP A 55 -18.46 4.07 20.94
CA ASP A 55 -19.01 2.84 20.37
C ASP A 55 -19.77 3.18 19.08
N HIS A 56 -19.45 2.46 18.01
CA HIS A 56 -20.09 2.65 16.71
C HIS A 56 -21.55 2.22 16.75
N ALA A 57 -21.92 1.27 17.62
CA ALA A 57 -23.13 0.50 17.46
C ALA A 57 -24.44 1.30 17.49
N GLY A 58 -25.14 1.33 16.36
CA GLY A 58 -26.47 1.97 16.25
C GLY A 58 -26.42 3.49 16.20
N THR A 59 -25.25 4.08 15.96
CA THR A 59 -25.08 5.53 15.79
C THR A 59 -25.56 6.02 14.42
N GLY A 60 -25.66 5.13 13.42
CA GLY A 60 -26.01 5.49 12.04
C GLY A 60 -24.90 6.27 11.30
N GLN A 61 -23.71 6.37 11.89
CA GLN A 61 -22.53 6.97 11.27
C GLN A 61 -21.92 6.04 10.21
N ASP A 62 -21.02 6.58 9.39
CA ASP A 62 -20.34 5.79 8.35
C ASP A 62 -19.54 4.61 8.93
N GLY A 63 -18.90 4.77 10.10
CA GLY A 63 -18.21 3.66 10.79
C GLY A 63 -19.12 2.56 11.36
N ASP A 64 -20.40 2.86 11.61
CA ASP A 64 -21.43 1.90 12.08
C ASP A 64 -22.09 1.18 10.90
N LEU A 65 -22.43 1.93 9.85
CA LEU A 65 -23.16 1.42 8.70
C LEU A 65 -22.26 0.81 7.63
N GLN A 66 -21.00 1.28 7.53
CA GLN A 66 -19.99 0.92 6.54
C GLN A 66 -20.57 0.66 5.15
N ALA A 67 -21.29 1.66 4.65
CA ALA A 67 -22.12 1.54 3.46
C ALA A 67 -21.27 1.39 2.19
N GLY A 68 -21.60 0.38 1.39
CA GLY A 68 -20.94 0.08 0.12
C GLY A 68 -20.13 -1.22 0.12
N GLY A 69 -19.53 -1.51 -1.03
CA GLY A 69 -18.74 -2.71 -1.28
C GLY A 69 -17.48 -2.76 -0.43
N VAL A 70 -17.21 -3.93 0.14
CA VAL A 70 -16.01 -4.21 0.95
C VAL A 70 -14.75 -4.06 0.08
N TRP A 71 -13.67 -3.51 0.65
CA TRP A 71 -12.39 -3.41 -0.05
C TRP A 71 -11.71 -4.78 -0.16
N PRO A 72 -11.06 -5.11 -1.30
CA PRO A 72 -10.15 -6.26 -1.38
C PRO A 72 -8.98 -6.11 -0.40
N ASP A 73 -8.46 -7.23 0.08
CA ASP A 73 -7.24 -7.30 0.88
C ASP A 73 -6.27 -8.34 0.26
N PRO A 74 -5.06 -7.95 -0.18
CA PRO A 74 -4.55 -6.58 -0.24
C PRO A 74 -5.27 -5.74 -1.31
N ARG A 75 -5.58 -4.48 -1.00
CA ARG A 75 -6.20 -3.56 -1.97
C ARG A 75 -5.27 -3.19 -3.12
N PHE A 76 -3.98 -3.00 -2.82
CA PHE A 76 -2.98 -2.53 -3.78
C PHE A 76 -1.87 -3.57 -4.00
N SER A 77 -1.41 -3.71 -5.24
CA SER A 77 -0.26 -4.56 -5.57
C SER A 77 0.76 -3.81 -6.40
N ASP A 78 2.03 -3.94 -6.03
CA ASP A 78 3.16 -3.42 -6.80
C ASP A 78 3.43 -4.34 -8.00
N ASN A 79 3.40 -3.77 -9.20
CA ASN A 79 3.64 -4.51 -10.44
C ASN A 79 5.14 -4.69 -10.75
N GLY A 80 6.03 -4.08 -9.96
CA GLY A 80 7.49 -4.16 -10.11
C GLY A 80 8.08 -3.30 -11.24
N ASP A 81 7.23 -2.60 -12.00
CA ASP A 81 7.58 -1.74 -13.14
C ASP A 81 7.47 -0.24 -12.83
N GLY A 82 7.19 0.13 -11.58
CA GLY A 82 6.90 1.50 -11.15
C GLY A 82 5.41 1.87 -11.21
N THR A 83 4.51 0.88 -11.30
CA THR A 83 3.06 1.06 -11.24
C THR A 83 2.41 0.21 -10.14
N ILE A 84 1.25 0.66 -9.64
CA ILE A 84 0.44 -0.01 -8.61
C ILE A 84 -0.93 -0.37 -9.19
N THR A 85 -1.34 -1.63 -9.07
CA THR A 85 -2.71 -2.07 -9.38
C THR A 85 -3.61 -1.85 -8.16
N ASP A 86 -4.75 -1.17 -8.33
CA ASP A 86 -5.82 -1.03 -7.33
C ASP A 86 -6.93 -2.06 -7.60
N HIS A 87 -6.99 -3.12 -6.80
CA HIS A 87 -7.95 -4.21 -6.98
C HIS A 87 -9.41 -3.81 -6.71
N LEU A 88 -9.63 -2.67 -6.03
CA LEU A 88 -10.99 -2.14 -5.82
C LEU A 88 -11.59 -1.58 -7.12
N THR A 89 -10.76 -1.02 -8.00
CA THR A 89 -11.21 -0.28 -9.18
C THR A 89 -10.74 -0.88 -10.51
N GLY A 90 -9.76 -1.81 -10.48
CA GLY A 90 -9.08 -2.32 -11.66
C GLY A 90 -8.23 -1.26 -12.38
N LEU A 91 -7.97 -0.12 -11.74
CA LEU A 91 -7.11 0.95 -12.26
C LEU A 91 -5.65 0.67 -11.90
N ILE A 92 -4.75 1.11 -12.76
CA ILE A 92 -3.31 1.05 -12.53
C ILE A 92 -2.81 2.49 -12.38
N TRP A 93 -2.12 2.75 -11.28
CA TRP A 93 -1.65 4.07 -10.88
C TRP A 93 -0.12 4.15 -11.00
N LEU A 94 0.40 5.36 -11.24
CA LEU A 94 1.83 5.62 -11.12
C LEU A 94 2.26 5.43 -9.65
N GLN A 95 3.32 4.65 -9.39
CA GLN A 95 3.74 4.35 -8.02
C GLN A 95 4.32 5.56 -7.29
N ASP A 96 5.08 6.40 -8.00
CA ASP A 96 5.69 7.61 -7.45
C ASP A 96 4.81 8.84 -7.74
N GLY A 97 4.19 9.40 -6.70
CA GLY A 97 3.34 10.60 -6.82
C GLY A 97 4.08 11.93 -6.69
N GLY A 98 5.41 11.91 -6.58
CA GLY A 98 6.27 13.10 -6.50
C GLY A 98 7.14 13.33 -7.73
N CYS A 99 7.36 12.31 -8.57
CA CYS A 99 8.31 12.35 -9.70
C CYS A 99 7.94 13.35 -10.81
N LEU A 100 6.66 13.71 -10.97
CA LEU A 100 6.20 14.79 -11.87
C LEU A 100 6.31 16.19 -11.25
N GLY A 101 6.57 16.27 -9.95
CA GLY A 101 6.52 17.52 -9.18
C GLY A 101 5.12 18.12 -9.10
N SER A 102 5.07 19.44 -9.02
CA SER A 102 3.82 20.22 -8.98
C SER A 102 3.68 20.99 -10.28
N LEU A 103 2.51 20.85 -10.94
CA LEU A 103 2.26 21.29 -12.31
C LEU A 103 1.00 22.17 -12.38
N SER A 104 0.94 23.06 -13.37
CA SER A 104 -0.33 23.67 -13.79
C SER A 104 -1.28 22.60 -14.34
N TRP A 105 -2.58 22.88 -14.40
CA TRP A 105 -3.55 21.92 -14.92
C TRP A 105 -3.23 21.50 -16.37
N GLN A 106 -2.84 22.46 -17.22
CA GLN A 106 -2.39 22.16 -18.58
C GLN A 106 -1.09 21.35 -18.57
N GLY A 107 -0.13 21.68 -17.69
CA GLY A 107 1.11 20.91 -17.54
C GLY A 107 0.86 19.45 -17.15
N ALA A 108 -0.16 19.17 -16.33
CA ALA A 108 -0.58 17.81 -16.01
C ALA A 108 -1.19 17.07 -17.23
N MET A 109 -2.03 17.74 -18.04
CA MET A 109 -2.55 17.17 -19.29
C MET A 109 -1.43 16.89 -20.30
N ASP A 110 -0.47 17.81 -20.41
CA ASP A 110 0.69 17.68 -21.29
C ASP A 110 1.62 16.55 -20.83
N ALA A 111 1.86 16.41 -19.51
CA ALA A 111 2.65 15.32 -18.95
C ALA A 111 2.01 13.94 -19.20
N ALA A 112 0.69 13.82 -19.07
CA ALA A 112 -0.04 12.59 -19.43
C ALA A 112 0.08 12.28 -20.94
N THR A 113 -0.20 13.26 -21.79
CA THR A 113 -0.15 13.14 -23.25
C THR A 113 1.26 12.79 -23.76
N ASN A 114 2.28 13.31 -23.09
CA ASN A 114 3.69 13.11 -23.43
C ASN A 114 4.38 12.01 -22.61
N ALA A 115 3.65 11.24 -21.80
CA ALA A 115 4.22 10.19 -20.93
C ALA A 115 5.01 9.12 -21.72
N GLY A 116 4.64 8.88 -22.98
CA GLY A 116 5.37 8.01 -23.89
C GLY A 116 6.73 8.57 -24.38
N GLN A 117 7.01 9.86 -24.19
CA GLN A 117 8.20 10.54 -24.69
C GLN A 117 9.40 10.40 -23.74
N LYS A 118 10.61 10.45 -24.31
CA LYS A 118 11.87 10.19 -23.61
C LYS A 118 12.07 11.08 -22.37
N ASP A 119 11.66 12.35 -22.43
CA ASP A 119 11.93 13.31 -21.36
C ASP A 119 10.99 13.13 -20.16
N GLU A 120 9.75 12.69 -20.36
CA GLU A 120 8.84 12.31 -19.26
C GLU A 120 9.21 10.93 -18.69
N LYS A 121 9.54 9.97 -19.56
CA LYS A 121 10.08 8.64 -19.18
C LYS A 121 11.37 8.70 -18.35
N ALA A 122 12.11 9.80 -18.42
CA ALA A 122 13.30 10.04 -17.60
C ALA A 122 12.97 10.59 -16.20
N LYS A 123 11.80 11.20 -15.98
CA LYS A 123 11.38 11.71 -14.66
C LYS A 123 10.79 10.62 -13.78
N CYS A 124 9.99 9.73 -14.37
CA CYS A 124 9.17 8.76 -13.65
C CYS A 124 9.36 7.34 -14.24
N ALA A 125 9.87 6.41 -13.44
CA ALA A 125 10.16 5.04 -13.88
C ALA A 125 8.92 4.32 -14.46
N GLY A 126 7.77 4.42 -13.80
CA GLY A 126 6.52 3.78 -14.24
C GLY A 126 5.99 4.24 -15.60
N LEU A 127 6.37 5.44 -16.07
CA LEU A 127 6.00 5.89 -17.42
C LEU A 127 6.75 5.13 -18.52
N GLN A 128 7.82 4.40 -18.19
CA GLN A 128 8.55 3.61 -19.18
C GLN A 128 7.74 2.42 -19.69
N ALA A 129 6.93 1.79 -18.83
CA ALA A 129 6.17 0.58 -19.15
C ALA A 129 5.01 0.82 -20.13
N HIS A 130 4.39 2.00 -20.14
CA HIS A 130 3.10 2.25 -20.81
C HIS A 130 3.00 3.63 -21.45
N ASP A 131 2.09 3.80 -22.41
CA ASP A 131 1.86 5.02 -23.20
C ASP A 131 0.39 5.51 -23.20
N ASP A 132 -0.50 4.84 -22.47
CA ASP A 132 -1.94 5.11 -22.36
C ASP A 132 -2.35 5.90 -21.09
N TRP A 133 -1.38 6.62 -20.50
CA TRP A 133 -1.53 7.39 -19.27
C TRP A 133 -2.50 8.56 -19.40
N GLN A 134 -3.28 8.78 -18.34
CA GLN A 134 -4.26 9.86 -18.24
C GLN A 134 -4.15 10.55 -16.88
N VAL A 135 -4.46 11.85 -16.84
CA VAL A 135 -4.81 12.50 -15.58
C VAL A 135 -6.17 11.94 -15.14
N PRO A 136 -6.34 11.50 -13.89
CA PRO A 136 -7.57 10.85 -13.42
C PRO A 136 -8.79 11.77 -13.46
N GLU A 137 -9.99 11.20 -13.64
CA GLU A 137 -11.26 11.88 -13.31
C GLU A 137 -11.37 12.01 -11.78
N ILE A 138 -12.13 13.01 -11.29
CA ILE A 138 -12.20 13.33 -9.86
C ILE A 138 -12.67 12.14 -9.01
N ASP A 139 -13.65 11.37 -9.51
CA ASP A 139 -14.16 10.17 -8.84
C ASP A 139 -13.09 9.09 -8.62
N GLN A 140 -12.10 9.00 -9.53
CA GLN A 140 -11.01 8.01 -9.43
C GLN A 140 -10.01 8.42 -8.34
N LEU A 141 -9.63 9.70 -8.27
CA LEU A 141 -8.77 10.21 -7.19
C LEU A 141 -9.41 9.99 -5.82
N GLU A 142 -10.70 10.26 -5.72
CA GLU A 142 -11.42 10.10 -4.46
C GLU A 142 -11.58 8.65 -4.00
N GLY A 143 -11.51 7.69 -4.92
CA GLY A 143 -11.45 6.27 -4.59
C GLY A 143 -10.20 5.90 -3.81
N LEU A 144 -9.11 6.68 -3.92
CA LEU A 144 -7.87 6.47 -3.16
C LEU A 144 -7.94 6.99 -1.72
N PHE A 145 -9.01 7.70 -1.33
CA PHE A 145 -9.16 8.22 0.02
C PHE A 145 -9.53 7.13 1.02
N ASN A 146 -8.85 7.09 2.16
CA ASN A 146 -9.24 6.26 3.30
C ASN A 146 -9.71 7.15 4.45
N ALA A 147 -11.01 7.13 4.72
CA ALA A 147 -11.64 7.99 5.73
C ALA A 147 -11.35 7.57 7.19
N GLU A 148 -10.72 6.42 7.42
CA GLU A 148 -10.21 6.05 8.76
C GLU A 148 -8.81 6.64 9.03
N GLU A 149 -8.07 7.01 7.99
CA GLU A 149 -6.67 7.42 8.15
C GLU A 149 -6.55 8.92 8.43
N VAL A 150 -5.78 9.27 9.45
CA VAL A 150 -5.44 10.67 9.79
C VAL A 150 -4.70 11.35 8.64
N SER A 151 -3.99 10.59 7.81
CA SER A 151 -3.32 11.10 6.61
C SER A 151 -3.30 10.04 5.50
N THR A 152 -4.15 10.22 4.48
CA THR A 152 -4.19 9.34 3.30
C THR A 152 -2.82 9.22 2.60
N PRO A 153 -2.01 10.29 2.39
CA PRO A 153 -0.66 10.17 1.84
C PRO A 153 0.26 9.25 2.63
N VAL A 154 0.26 9.34 3.97
CA VAL A 154 1.07 8.46 4.83
C VAL A 154 0.61 7.01 4.73
N TRP A 155 -0.70 6.78 4.67
CA TRP A 155 -1.26 5.45 4.44
C TRP A 155 -0.90 4.90 3.05
N MET A 156 -1.12 5.66 1.97
CA MET A 156 -0.77 5.26 0.60
C MET A 156 0.72 4.90 0.47
N ASN A 157 1.61 5.71 1.06
CA ASN A 157 3.06 5.43 1.06
C ASN A 157 3.44 4.15 1.83
N LYS A 158 2.58 3.64 2.73
CA LYS A 158 2.70 2.28 3.31
C LYS A 158 2.11 1.21 2.37
N GLN A 159 1.05 1.53 1.63
CA GLN A 159 0.42 0.69 0.61
C GLN A 159 1.20 0.64 -0.73
N ARG A 160 2.53 0.50 -0.67
CA ARG A 160 3.46 0.41 -1.81
C ARG A 160 3.58 1.63 -2.73
N PHE A 161 2.74 2.66 -2.62
CA PHE A 161 3.03 3.94 -3.28
C PHE A 161 4.28 4.59 -2.67
N ARG A 162 4.85 5.58 -3.38
CA ARG A 162 6.05 6.31 -2.97
C ARG A 162 5.84 7.79 -3.22
N ASN A 163 6.44 8.63 -2.37
CA ASN A 163 6.45 10.09 -2.51
C ASN A 163 5.06 10.75 -2.69
N ILE A 164 3.96 10.10 -2.27
CA ILE A 164 2.63 10.73 -2.22
C ILE A 164 2.70 11.88 -1.21
N GLN A 165 2.33 13.08 -1.66
CA GLN A 165 2.42 14.31 -0.86
C GLN A 165 1.05 14.67 -0.28
N PRO A 166 1.00 15.37 0.87
CA PRO A 166 -0.21 16.05 1.31
C PRO A 166 -0.49 17.29 0.44
N GLY A 167 -1.72 17.40 -0.06
CA GLY A 167 -2.21 18.56 -0.80
C GLY A 167 -3.12 18.17 -1.96
N LEU A 168 -3.39 19.16 -2.83
CA LEU A 168 -4.24 19.01 -4.01
C LEU A 168 -3.57 18.21 -5.12
N TYR A 169 -4.35 17.31 -5.71
CA TYR A 169 -4.03 16.51 -6.90
C TYR A 169 -5.01 16.86 -8.02
N TRP A 170 -4.48 17.15 -9.21
CA TRP A 170 -5.28 17.51 -10.37
C TRP A 170 -6.11 16.35 -10.91
N SER A 171 -7.39 16.62 -11.19
CA SER A 171 -8.19 15.78 -12.08
C SER A 171 -8.32 16.40 -13.48
N ARG A 172 -8.65 15.58 -14.49
CA ARG A 172 -9.08 16.05 -15.81
C ARG A 172 -10.53 16.56 -15.84
N THR A 173 -11.29 16.41 -14.76
CA THR A 173 -12.68 16.83 -14.68
C THR A 173 -12.76 18.35 -14.66
N GLY A 174 -13.33 18.94 -15.72
CA GLY A 174 -13.50 20.38 -15.86
C GLY A 174 -14.58 20.95 -14.93
N SER A 175 -14.44 22.23 -14.58
CA SER A 175 -15.49 23.02 -13.90
C SER A 175 -16.35 23.79 -14.91
N THR A 176 -17.55 24.20 -14.50
CA THR A 176 -18.39 25.20 -15.21
C THR A 176 -17.62 26.50 -15.46
N ASN A 177 -16.75 26.89 -14.52
CA ASN A 177 -15.77 27.94 -14.72
C ASN A 177 -14.62 27.43 -15.61
N GLN A 178 -14.53 27.91 -16.84
CA GLN A 178 -13.49 27.54 -17.80
C GLN A 178 -12.04 27.72 -17.28
N TYR A 179 -11.81 28.64 -16.34
CA TYR A 179 -10.51 28.91 -15.71
C TYR A 179 -10.19 27.97 -14.54
N GLY A 180 -11.17 27.19 -14.07
CA GLY A 180 -11.04 26.23 -12.98
C GLY A 180 -11.08 24.78 -13.46
N ALA A 181 -10.58 23.88 -12.62
CA ALA A 181 -10.74 22.44 -12.75
C ALA A 181 -10.94 21.83 -11.36
N TRP A 182 -11.46 20.60 -11.31
CA TRP A 182 -11.60 19.87 -10.07
C TRP A 182 -10.28 19.26 -9.62
N ALA A 183 -10.00 19.34 -8.33
CA ALA A 183 -8.84 18.76 -7.69
C ALA A 183 -9.27 18.09 -6.37
N PHE A 184 -8.55 17.03 -6.01
CA PHE A 184 -8.78 16.31 -4.76
C PHE A 184 -7.65 16.58 -3.77
N ASP A 185 -7.97 16.96 -2.55
CA ASP A 185 -6.97 17.19 -1.51
C ASP A 185 -6.75 15.91 -0.71
N LEU A 186 -5.64 15.21 -0.97
CA LEU A 186 -5.30 13.99 -0.24
C LEU A 186 -5.00 14.26 1.24
N ALA A 187 -4.68 15.49 1.65
CA ALA A 187 -4.36 15.78 3.04
C ALA A 187 -5.57 15.69 3.98
N ASN A 188 -6.79 15.97 3.47
CA ASN A 188 -8.02 16.11 4.27
C ASN A 188 -9.27 15.47 3.64
N GLY A 189 -9.20 14.99 2.40
CA GLY A 189 -10.30 14.33 1.69
C GLY A 189 -11.32 15.26 1.06
N GLU A 190 -11.00 16.54 0.88
CA GLU A 190 -11.88 17.54 0.27
C GLU A 190 -11.80 17.56 -1.27
N VAL A 191 -12.94 17.85 -1.89
CA VAL A 191 -13.14 17.97 -3.35
C VAL A 191 -13.39 19.42 -3.67
N ARG A 192 -12.44 20.05 -4.38
CA ARG A 192 -12.40 21.51 -4.53
C ARG A 192 -12.17 21.90 -5.99
N GLN A 193 -12.69 23.07 -6.35
CA GLN A 193 -12.30 23.73 -7.59
C GLN A 193 -11.01 24.53 -7.33
N ALA A 194 -10.03 24.39 -8.23
CA ALA A 194 -8.77 25.13 -8.20
C ALA A 194 -8.49 25.80 -9.55
N GLY A 195 -7.70 26.88 -9.57
CA GLY A 195 -7.40 27.63 -10.78
C GLY A 195 -6.40 26.90 -11.66
N LYS A 196 -6.65 26.80 -12.97
CA LYS A 196 -5.79 26.03 -13.91
C LYS A 196 -4.34 26.53 -14.00
N VAL A 197 -4.05 27.72 -13.49
CA VAL A 197 -2.71 28.33 -13.40
C VAL A 197 -1.97 27.97 -12.11
N ASP A 198 -2.69 27.51 -11.08
CA ASP A 198 -2.12 27.09 -9.80
C ASP A 198 -1.33 25.79 -10.00
N HIS A 199 -0.32 25.56 -9.16
CA HIS A 199 0.53 24.38 -9.27
C HIS A 199 0.14 23.36 -8.19
N HIS A 200 -0.33 22.19 -8.65
CA HIS A 200 -0.78 21.07 -7.81
C HIS A 200 -0.15 19.76 -8.30
N PHE A 201 -0.21 18.71 -7.48
CA PHE A 201 0.36 17.41 -7.81
C PHE A 201 -0.47 16.69 -8.88
N CYS A 202 0.11 15.66 -9.48
CA CYS A 202 -0.59 14.80 -10.43
C CYS A 202 -0.18 13.34 -10.20
N LEU A 203 -1.18 12.47 -10.02
CA LEU A 203 -0.99 11.02 -9.91
C LEU A 203 -1.64 10.39 -11.14
N LEU A 204 -0.83 10.06 -12.15
CA LEU A 204 -1.34 9.53 -13.41
C LEU A 204 -1.93 8.13 -13.23
N VAL A 205 -2.97 7.85 -14.00
CA VAL A 205 -3.72 6.60 -13.99
C VAL A 205 -3.85 6.03 -15.41
N ARG A 206 -3.98 4.72 -15.52
CA ARG A 206 -4.31 3.99 -16.74
C ARG A 206 -5.32 2.87 -16.44
N SER A 207 -6.01 2.40 -17.46
CA SER A 207 -6.97 1.30 -17.33
C SER A 207 -6.28 -0.05 -17.54
N SER A 208 -6.62 -1.06 -16.71
CA SER A 208 -6.14 -2.43 -16.88
C SER A 208 -6.62 -3.08 -18.19
N ALA A 209 -7.80 -2.68 -18.69
CA ALA A 209 -8.37 -3.15 -19.96
C ALA A 209 -9.19 -2.05 -20.66
N LYS A 210 -9.54 -2.28 -21.94
CA LYS A 210 -10.33 -1.35 -22.78
C LYS A 210 -11.75 -1.07 -22.28
N ASP A 211 -12.24 -1.85 -21.32
CA ASP A 211 -13.59 -1.74 -20.74
C ASP A 211 -13.51 -1.72 -19.20
N SER A 212 -12.66 -0.86 -18.61
CA SER A 212 -12.79 -0.53 -17.18
C SER A 212 -14.15 0.15 -16.95
N PRO A 213 -15.03 -0.38 -16.08
CA PRO A 213 -16.24 0.33 -15.70
C PRO A 213 -15.81 1.61 -14.97
N ALA A 214 -16.14 2.77 -15.53
CA ALA A 214 -16.00 3.99 -14.77
C ALA A 214 -16.95 3.93 -13.56
N LEU A 215 -16.62 4.67 -12.50
CA LEU A 215 -17.57 4.98 -11.43
C LEU A 215 -18.78 5.80 -11.96
N THR A 216 -18.72 6.22 -13.24
CA THR A 216 -19.89 6.58 -14.04
C THR A 216 -20.41 5.38 -14.82
N GLY A 217 -21.69 5.07 -14.64
CA GLY A 217 -22.43 4.18 -15.55
C GLY A 217 -22.41 4.68 -17.00
N PRO A 218 -22.87 3.87 -17.97
CA PRO A 218 -22.73 4.17 -19.39
C PRO A 218 -23.25 5.55 -19.75
N LYS A 219 -22.38 6.35 -20.40
CA LYS A 219 -22.74 7.65 -20.99
C LYS A 219 -23.69 7.40 -22.15
N ASP A 220 -24.96 7.76 -22.03
CA ASP A 220 -25.90 7.59 -23.12
C ASP A 220 -25.73 8.69 -24.18
N SER A 221 -25.24 8.30 -25.34
CA SER A 221 -25.54 9.00 -26.59
C SER A 221 -26.67 8.23 -27.28
N SER A 222 -27.89 8.76 -27.14
CA SER A 222 -29.18 8.26 -27.63
C SER A 222 -29.78 7.06 -26.86
N GLY A 223 -30.98 7.23 -26.29
CA GLY A 223 -31.77 6.08 -25.80
C GLY A 223 -32.82 6.31 -24.70
N GLN A 224 -32.77 7.42 -23.97
CA GLN A 224 -33.82 7.87 -23.03
C GLN A 224 -34.34 6.82 -22.02
N ALA A 225 -33.43 6.15 -21.31
CA ALA A 225 -33.74 5.60 -19.99
C ALA A 225 -33.28 6.61 -18.93
N THR A 226 -34.20 7.29 -18.25
CA THR A 226 -33.81 8.28 -17.23
C THR A 226 -33.03 7.61 -16.09
N ARG A 227 -31.86 8.19 -15.76
CA ARG A 227 -31.00 7.76 -14.63
C ARG A 227 -31.81 7.70 -13.34
N PHE A 228 -32.51 8.79 -13.04
CA PHE A 228 -33.43 8.89 -11.94
C PHE A 228 -34.83 8.44 -12.36
N VAL A 229 -35.47 7.61 -11.53
CA VAL A 229 -36.85 7.17 -11.69
C VAL A 229 -37.63 7.55 -10.44
N ASP A 230 -38.65 8.39 -10.61
CA ASP A 230 -39.63 8.69 -9.58
C ASP A 230 -40.55 7.48 -9.38
N ASN A 231 -40.58 6.94 -8.16
CA ASN A 231 -41.41 5.79 -7.81
C ASN A 231 -42.87 6.19 -7.52
N ASN A 232 -43.18 7.50 -7.52
CA ASN A 232 -44.50 8.09 -7.21
C ASN A 232 -45.00 7.83 -5.77
N ASP A 233 -44.10 7.42 -4.88
CA ASP A 233 -44.34 7.13 -3.46
C ASP A 233 -43.55 8.06 -2.51
N GLY A 234 -43.00 9.15 -3.05
CA GLY A 234 -42.09 10.08 -2.36
C GLY A 234 -40.62 9.68 -2.41
N THR A 235 -40.26 8.63 -3.14
CA THR A 235 -38.86 8.21 -3.35
C THR A 235 -38.44 8.27 -4.82
N VAL A 236 -37.13 8.37 -5.05
CA VAL A 236 -36.49 8.38 -6.37
C VAL A 236 -35.38 7.33 -6.38
N LEU A 237 -35.43 6.40 -7.33
CA LEU A 237 -34.36 5.44 -7.60
C LEU A 237 -33.32 6.05 -8.54
N ASP A 238 -32.06 6.07 -8.14
CA ASP A 238 -30.91 6.27 -9.04
C ASP A 238 -30.44 4.93 -9.59
N LYS A 239 -30.71 4.69 -10.89
CA LYS A 239 -30.29 3.46 -11.58
C LYS A 239 -28.79 3.32 -11.76
N GLN A 240 -28.00 4.39 -11.58
CA GLN A 240 -26.55 4.32 -11.73
C GLN A 240 -25.89 3.69 -10.49
N SER A 241 -26.26 4.19 -9.30
CA SER A 241 -25.70 3.75 -8.01
C SER A 241 -26.50 2.62 -7.34
N GLY A 242 -27.73 2.35 -7.79
CA GLY A 242 -28.65 1.44 -7.09
C GLY A 242 -29.21 2.01 -5.79
N LEU A 243 -28.99 3.30 -5.52
CA LEU A 243 -29.47 4.00 -4.33
C LEU A 243 -30.87 4.57 -4.57
N MET A 244 -31.65 4.63 -3.50
CA MET A 244 -32.97 5.24 -3.46
C MET A 244 -32.97 6.38 -2.44
N TRP A 245 -33.46 7.53 -2.88
CA TRP A 245 -33.40 8.81 -2.18
C TRP A 245 -34.79 9.33 -1.89
N LEU A 246 -34.93 10.16 -0.83
CA LEU A 246 -36.14 10.96 -0.67
C LEU A 246 -36.30 11.93 -1.86
N LYS A 247 -37.52 12.02 -2.41
CA LYS A 247 -37.84 12.94 -3.50
C LYS A 247 -37.80 14.40 -3.04
N ASP A 248 -38.39 14.68 -1.88
CA ASP A 248 -38.27 15.96 -1.19
C ASP A 248 -36.99 16.01 -0.35
N ALA A 249 -35.96 16.63 -0.91
CA ALA A 249 -34.66 16.82 -0.29
C ALA A 249 -34.66 17.93 0.81
N SER A 250 -35.81 18.50 1.13
CA SER A 250 -36.03 19.43 2.24
C SER A 250 -36.77 18.83 3.45
N CYS A 251 -37.42 17.66 3.31
CA CYS A 251 -38.32 17.09 4.32
C CYS A 251 -37.76 17.11 5.76
N LEU A 252 -36.49 16.71 5.92
CA LEU A 252 -35.84 16.56 7.23
C LEU A 252 -35.25 17.86 7.78
N GLY A 253 -35.36 18.96 7.03
CA GLY A 253 -34.93 20.31 7.41
C GLY A 253 -33.41 20.48 7.46
N ARG A 254 -32.96 21.47 8.25
CA ARG A 254 -31.54 21.81 8.46
C ARG A 254 -31.16 21.73 9.94
N ASN A 255 -30.24 20.85 10.28
CA ASN A 255 -29.92 20.52 11.68
C ASN A 255 -28.40 20.35 11.90
N SER A 256 -27.96 20.27 13.16
CA SER A 256 -26.59 19.84 13.46
C SER A 256 -26.35 18.41 12.98
N TRP A 257 -25.09 18.01 12.85
CA TRP A 257 -24.75 16.69 12.35
C TRP A 257 -25.27 15.54 13.24
N SER A 258 -25.21 15.71 14.57
CA SER A 258 -25.81 14.78 15.54
C SER A 258 -27.33 14.67 15.37
N GLN A 259 -28.01 15.81 15.26
CA GLN A 259 -29.45 15.91 15.00
C GLN A 259 -29.83 15.32 13.64
N ALA A 260 -28.94 15.35 12.65
CA ALA A 260 -29.17 14.74 11.35
C ALA A 260 -29.29 13.22 11.46
N LEU A 261 -28.34 12.57 12.15
CA LEU A 261 -28.39 11.15 12.47
C LEU A 261 -29.66 10.79 13.28
N THR A 262 -29.98 11.59 14.31
CA THR A 262 -31.20 11.41 15.10
C THR A 262 -32.47 11.53 14.26
N ASN A 263 -32.55 12.48 13.33
CA ASN A 263 -33.73 12.70 12.49
C ASN A 263 -33.93 11.56 11.46
N VAL A 264 -32.84 10.98 10.95
CA VAL A 264 -32.92 9.77 10.12
C VAL A 264 -33.35 8.56 10.95
N GLY A 265 -32.84 8.43 12.18
CA GLY A 265 -33.34 7.44 13.14
C GLY A 265 -34.85 7.59 13.41
N SER A 266 -35.33 8.83 13.55
CA SER A 266 -36.76 9.13 13.68
C SER A 266 -37.55 8.77 12.41
N LEU A 267 -37.00 9.00 11.22
CA LEU A 267 -37.61 8.63 9.93
C LEU A 267 -37.84 7.12 9.83
N ASN A 268 -36.93 6.30 10.35
CA ASN A 268 -37.08 4.85 10.36
C ASN A 268 -38.13 4.32 11.35
N ASN A 269 -38.44 5.09 12.40
CA ASN A 269 -39.35 4.69 13.47
C ASN A 269 -40.78 5.23 13.27
N ASP A 270 -40.92 6.51 12.96
CA ASP A 270 -42.20 7.18 12.72
C ASP A 270 -42.05 8.28 11.64
N PRO A 271 -42.16 7.90 10.34
CA PRO A 271 -42.17 8.86 9.25
C PRO A 271 -43.29 9.92 9.36
N ALA A 272 -44.40 9.60 10.03
CA ALA A 272 -45.57 10.47 10.11
C ALA A 272 -45.41 11.61 11.13
N ALA A 273 -44.46 11.48 12.06
CA ALA A 273 -44.04 12.58 12.95
C ALA A 273 -43.20 13.66 12.24
N LEU A 274 -42.73 13.41 11.02
CA LEU A 274 -41.84 14.28 10.26
C LEU A 274 -42.58 15.06 9.15
N GLN A 275 -41.93 16.04 8.55
CA GLN A 275 -42.54 16.91 7.53
C GLN A 275 -42.57 16.28 6.11
N CYS A 276 -42.25 14.99 5.99
CA CYS A 276 -42.25 14.17 4.76
C CYS A 276 -43.67 13.89 4.21
N ARG A 277 -44.44 14.93 3.87
CA ARG A 277 -45.85 14.80 3.45
C ARG A 277 -46.06 13.98 2.18
N GLU A 278 -45.06 13.92 1.30
CA GLU A 278 -45.12 13.15 0.05
C GLU A 278 -44.62 11.71 0.18
N LEU A 279 -44.03 11.33 1.32
CA LEU A 279 -43.49 9.99 1.55
C LEU A 279 -44.62 9.01 1.90
N GLN A 280 -45.00 8.20 0.92
CA GLN A 280 -45.97 7.10 1.05
C GLN A 280 -45.28 5.75 1.30
N ALA A 281 -44.01 5.63 0.89
CA ALA A 281 -43.18 4.45 1.12
C ALA A 281 -42.97 4.17 2.62
N ARG A 282 -42.94 2.88 2.99
CA ARG A 282 -42.83 2.40 4.39
C ARG A 282 -41.49 1.75 4.69
N TYR A 283 -40.41 2.40 4.26
CA TYR A 283 -39.05 1.93 4.44
C TYR A 283 -38.48 2.37 5.79
N THR A 284 -37.69 1.51 6.43
CA THR A 284 -37.20 1.67 7.82
C THR A 284 -35.68 1.48 7.95
N ASP A 285 -34.96 1.51 6.83
CA ASP A 285 -33.51 1.33 6.67
C ASP A 285 -32.85 2.57 6.01
N TRP A 286 -33.48 3.73 6.14
CA TRP A 286 -32.91 5.01 5.73
C TRP A 286 -31.65 5.33 6.54
N SER A 287 -30.73 6.03 5.89
CA SER A 287 -29.42 6.43 6.43
C SER A 287 -29.09 7.86 6.04
N LEU A 288 -28.25 8.52 6.84
CA LEU A 288 -27.54 9.71 6.41
C LEU A 288 -26.44 9.22 5.43
N PRO A 289 -26.39 9.73 4.19
CA PRO A 289 -25.51 9.21 3.15
C PRO A 289 -24.05 9.40 3.54
N ASN A 290 -23.18 8.43 3.28
CA ASN A 290 -21.74 8.64 3.40
C ASN A 290 -21.20 9.51 2.25
N ARG A 291 -19.90 9.86 2.29
CA ARG A 291 -19.32 10.77 1.29
C ARG A 291 -19.40 10.25 -0.15
N HIS A 292 -19.39 8.93 -0.36
CA HIS A 292 -19.53 8.34 -1.70
C HIS A 292 -21.00 8.29 -2.15
N GLU A 293 -21.92 7.87 -1.27
CA GLU A 293 -23.37 7.92 -1.54
C GLU A 293 -23.79 9.35 -1.90
N LEU A 294 -23.42 10.36 -1.10
CA LEU A 294 -23.79 11.76 -1.30
C LEU A 294 -23.19 12.36 -2.58
N ARG A 295 -21.90 12.09 -2.89
CA ARG A 295 -21.29 12.55 -4.14
C ARG A 295 -21.89 11.88 -5.37
N SER A 296 -22.40 10.65 -5.28
CA SER A 296 -22.96 9.95 -6.46
C SER A 296 -24.03 10.79 -7.20
N LEU A 297 -24.76 11.64 -6.49
CA LEU A 297 -25.76 12.56 -7.06
C LEU A 297 -25.19 13.68 -7.93
N VAL A 298 -23.90 14.03 -7.78
CA VAL A 298 -23.30 15.24 -8.35
C VAL A 298 -23.06 15.12 -9.85
N ASP A 299 -23.35 16.19 -10.59
CA ASP A 299 -22.80 16.42 -11.93
C ASP A 299 -21.84 17.61 -11.90
N HIS A 300 -20.54 17.33 -11.97
CA HIS A 300 -19.46 18.33 -11.93
C HIS A 300 -19.43 19.30 -13.12
N ARG A 301 -20.30 19.09 -14.13
CA ARG A 301 -20.50 19.98 -15.28
C ARG A 301 -21.63 21.00 -15.08
N GLN A 302 -22.37 20.88 -13.99
CA GLN A 302 -23.49 21.76 -13.63
C GLN A 302 -23.13 22.54 -12.36
N ASP A 303 -23.73 23.72 -12.20
CA ASP A 303 -23.74 24.46 -10.95
C ASP A 303 -25.13 25.05 -10.67
N LEU A 304 -25.42 25.32 -9.40
CA LEU A 304 -26.67 25.95 -8.95
C LEU A 304 -28.00 25.32 -9.48
N PRO A 305 -28.24 23.99 -9.33
CA PRO A 305 -27.45 23.03 -8.56
C PRO A 305 -26.55 22.13 -9.42
N ALA A 306 -25.47 21.63 -8.83
CA ALA A 306 -24.58 20.62 -9.40
C ALA A 306 -25.19 19.21 -9.42
N LEU A 307 -26.37 19.06 -10.03
CA LEU A 307 -27.11 17.81 -10.22
C LEU A 307 -27.39 17.60 -11.71
N PRO A 308 -27.55 16.34 -12.19
CA PRO A 308 -27.93 16.09 -13.59
C PRO A 308 -29.26 16.76 -13.96
N GLU A 309 -29.33 17.30 -15.19
CA GLU A 309 -30.54 17.96 -15.70
C GLU A 309 -31.78 17.05 -15.68
N ASN A 310 -32.96 17.66 -15.52
CA ASN A 310 -34.25 16.98 -15.49
C ASN A 310 -34.41 15.96 -14.34
N HIS A 311 -33.66 16.13 -13.24
CA HIS A 311 -33.86 15.31 -12.04
C HIS A 311 -35.27 15.49 -11.43
N PRO A 312 -35.90 14.43 -10.89
CA PRO A 312 -37.26 14.50 -10.31
C PRO A 312 -37.29 15.05 -8.86
N PHE A 313 -36.13 15.41 -8.29
CA PHE A 313 -36.02 15.88 -6.91
C PHE A 313 -36.65 17.26 -6.70
N ALA A 314 -37.32 17.42 -5.56
CA ALA A 314 -37.91 18.64 -5.05
C ALA A 314 -37.21 19.09 -3.76
N GLY A 315 -37.39 20.35 -3.35
CA GLY A 315 -36.83 20.85 -2.08
C GLY A 315 -35.30 20.86 -2.01
N VAL A 316 -34.59 20.86 -3.15
CA VAL A 316 -33.13 20.80 -3.19
C VAL A 316 -32.53 22.02 -2.47
N GLN A 317 -31.69 21.74 -1.47
CA GLN A 317 -31.01 22.72 -0.63
C GLN A 317 -29.57 22.93 -1.09
N THR A 318 -28.92 23.99 -0.62
CA THR A 318 -27.53 24.31 -1.03
C THR A 318 -26.48 23.38 -0.41
N HIS A 319 -26.69 22.90 0.82
CA HIS A 319 -25.69 22.15 1.60
C HIS A 319 -26.31 20.92 2.26
N TYR A 320 -25.60 19.80 2.23
CA TYR A 320 -26.04 18.51 2.79
C TYR A 320 -24.97 17.84 3.63
N TRP A 321 -25.35 17.31 4.79
CA TRP A 321 -24.46 16.51 5.64
C TRP A 321 -24.20 15.12 5.05
N SER A 322 -22.95 14.67 5.12
CA SER A 322 -22.56 13.26 5.02
C SER A 322 -22.42 12.63 6.42
N SER A 323 -22.61 11.31 6.53
CA SER A 323 -22.33 10.52 7.74
C SER A 323 -20.83 10.25 7.99
N THR A 324 -19.95 10.60 7.05
CA THR A 324 -18.50 10.43 7.19
C THR A 324 -17.88 11.58 8.00
N THR A 325 -17.21 11.25 9.11
CA THR A 325 -16.39 12.18 9.92
C THR A 325 -15.00 12.37 9.30
N THR A 326 -14.33 13.50 9.53
CA THR A 326 -12.91 13.66 9.17
C THR A 326 -11.99 13.21 10.31
N THR A 327 -11.30 12.08 10.18
CA THR A 327 -10.50 11.50 11.27
C THR A 327 -9.30 12.36 11.72
N GLY A 328 -8.75 13.21 10.84
CA GLY A 328 -7.74 14.21 11.23
C GLY A 328 -8.29 15.37 12.08
N GLU A 329 -9.59 15.67 11.97
CA GLU A 329 -10.29 16.73 12.72
C GLU A 329 -11.70 16.25 13.13
N PRO A 330 -11.85 15.33 14.12
CA PRO A 330 -13.12 14.60 14.32
C PRO A 330 -14.32 15.44 14.83
N THR A 331 -14.09 16.71 15.14
CA THR A 331 -15.13 17.73 15.38
C THR A 331 -15.84 18.20 14.10
N ARG A 332 -15.32 17.82 12.92
CA ARG A 332 -15.88 18.10 11.59
C ARG A 332 -16.38 16.83 10.92
N ALA A 333 -17.32 17.00 10.00
CA ALA A 333 -17.82 15.96 9.10
C ALA A 333 -17.89 16.53 7.67
N PHE A 334 -17.95 15.66 6.66
CA PHE A 334 -18.08 16.11 5.28
C PHE A 334 -19.47 16.70 5.00
N GLU A 335 -19.51 17.76 4.21
CA GLU A 335 -20.72 18.36 3.66
C GLU A 335 -20.56 18.58 2.16
N LEU A 336 -21.63 18.31 1.40
CA LEU A 336 -21.71 18.57 -0.04
C LEU A 336 -22.45 19.88 -0.26
N THR A 337 -21.79 20.85 -0.92
CA THR A 337 -22.46 22.02 -1.47
C THR A 337 -22.89 21.78 -2.91
N LEU A 338 -24.20 21.76 -3.15
CA LEU A 338 -24.77 21.70 -4.50
C LEU A 338 -24.67 23.04 -5.24
N ALA A 339 -24.19 24.12 -4.60
CA ALA A 339 -23.90 25.34 -5.35
C ALA A 339 -22.84 25.10 -6.42
N THR A 340 -21.84 24.26 -6.12
CA THR A 340 -20.72 23.96 -7.01
C THR A 340 -20.48 22.47 -7.24
N GLY A 341 -20.97 21.57 -6.37
CA GLY A 341 -20.60 20.16 -6.34
C GLY A 341 -19.36 19.87 -5.47
N SER A 342 -18.92 20.81 -4.63
CA SER A 342 -17.75 20.63 -3.76
C SER A 342 -18.10 19.85 -2.51
N LEU A 343 -17.25 18.89 -2.12
CA LEU A 343 -17.33 18.17 -0.85
C LEU A 343 -16.25 18.71 0.10
N THR A 344 -16.64 19.39 1.17
CA THR A 344 -15.69 19.98 2.14
C THR A 344 -16.02 19.58 3.57
N ALA A 345 -15.08 19.71 4.50
CA ALA A 345 -15.31 19.39 5.90
C ALA A 345 -15.87 20.60 6.67
N ALA A 346 -16.83 20.39 7.56
CA ALA A 346 -17.46 21.46 8.33
C ALA A 346 -17.74 21.03 9.78
N GLU A 347 -17.68 21.99 10.71
CA GLU A 347 -17.92 21.75 12.15
C GLU A 347 -19.30 21.13 12.39
N LYS A 348 -19.37 20.03 13.14
CA LYS A 348 -20.62 19.27 13.40
C LYS A 348 -21.78 20.10 13.98
N GLY A 349 -21.47 21.25 14.60
CA GLY A 349 -22.45 22.22 15.10
C GLY A 349 -23.09 23.17 14.05
N LYS A 350 -22.64 23.18 12.79
CA LYS A 350 -23.31 23.93 11.70
C LYS A 350 -24.65 23.28 11.34
N LYS A 351 -25.52 24.02 10.62
CA LYS A 351 -26.84 23.51 10.20
C LYS A 351 -26.95 23.35 8.68
N PHE A 352 -26.88 22.11 8.21
CA PHE A 352 -27.05 21.74 6.80
C PHE A 352 -28.23 20.78 6.61
N GLY A 353 -28.62 20.61 5.35
CA GLY A 353 -29.71 19.74 4.93
C GLY A 353 -29.39 18.27 5.19
N ILE A 354 -30.45 17.46 5.20
CA ILE A 354 -30.37 16.01 5.41
C ILE A 354 -31.08 15.35 4.23
N TRP A 355 -30.34 14.61 3.41
CA TRP A 355 -30.92 13.88 2.28
C TRP A 355 -30.83 12.39 2.55
N ALA A 356 -31.87 11.81 3.13
CA ALA A 356 -31.83 10.40 3.50
C ALA A 356 -31.77 9.49 2.25
N VAL A 357 -30.94 8.45 2.37
CA VAL A 357 -30.68 7.44 1.33
C VAL A 357 -30.86 6.04 1.88
N ARG A 358 -31.14 5.08 1.00
CA ARG A 358 -31.01 3.64 1.25
C ARG A 358 -30.61 2.89 -0.04
N PRO A 359 -30.08 1.66 0.02
CA PRO A 359 -29.97 0.80 -1.15
C PRO A 359 -31.37 0.39 -1.65
N ALA A 360 -31.56 0.28 -2.97
CA ALA A 360 -32.82 -0.19 -3.54
C ALA A 360 -33.15 -1.65 -3.15
N GLY A 361 -32.13 -2.52 -3.07
CA GLY A 361 -32.23 -3.88 -2.53
C GLY A 361 -32.42 -3.95 -1.01
N GLY A 362 -32.32 -2.82 -0.31
CA GLY A 362 -32.32 -2.73 1.15
C GLY A 362 -30.94 -2.93 1.78
N ARG A 363 -30.70 -2.34 2.95
CA ARG A 363 -29.48 -2.63 3.72
C ARG A 363 -29.51 -4.09 4.21
N PRO A 364 -28.45 -4.88 4.03
CA PRO A 364 -28.28 -6.12 4.77
C PRO A 364 -28.38 -5.85 6.28
N ASP A 365 -29.05 -6.73 7.03
CA ASP A 365 -28.98 -6.71 8.50
C ASP A 365 -27.50 -6.72 8.92
N ARG A 366 -27.14 -5.94 9.95
CA ARG A 366 -25.75 -5.78 10.42
C ARG A 366 -25.08 -7.13 10.70
N LYS A 367 -25.83 -8.11 11.23
CA LYS A 367 -25.35 -9.49 11.37
C LYS A 367 -24.89 -10.09 10.05
N ARG A 368 -25.63 -9.86 8.95
CA ARG A 368 -25.29 -10.36 7.62
C ARG A 368 -24.09 -9.64 7.03
N ALA A 369 -23.84 -8.38 7.38
CA ALA A 369 -22.60 -7.68 7.01
C ALA A 369 -21.40 -8.19 7.81
N ASP A 370 -21.53 -8.34 9.13
CA ASP A 370 -20.51 -8.96 9.99
C ASP A 370 -20.23 -10.43 9.59
N ASP A 371 -21.26 -11.17 9.23
CA ASP A 371 -21.16 -12.56 8.74
C ASP A 371 -20.55 -12.60 7.33
N LEU A 372 -20.86 -11.65 6.43
CA LEU A 372 -20.20 -11.56 5.12
C LEU A 372 -18.73 -11.19 5.29
N GLU A 373 -18.40 -10.27 6.20
CA GLU A 373 -17.03 -9.88 6.53
C GLU A 373 -16.25 -11.04 7.14
N LYS A 374 -16.87 -11.86 8.01
CA LYS A 374 -16.29 -13.13 8.52
C LYS A 374 -16.26 -14.28 7.50
N THR A 375 -17.13 -14.25 6.49
CA THR A 375 -17.14 -15.27 5.42
C THR A 375 -16.13 -14.92 4.32
N LEU A 376 -15.84 -13.63 4.13
CA LEU A 376 -14.78 -13.12 3.27
C LEU A 376 -13.41 -13.17 3.97
N THR A 377 -13.35 -12.92 5.28
CA THR A 377 -12.17 -13.16 6.13
C THR A 377 -12.29 -14.51 6.84
N GLN A 378 -12.13 -15.60 6.06
CA GLN A 378 -11.86 -16.90 6.65
C GLN A 378 -10.50 -16.82 7.39
N LYS A 379 -10.55 -16.50 8.69
CA LYS A 379 -9.36 -16.32 9.52
C LYS A 379 -8.47 -17.56 9.39
N ASP A 380 -7.28 -17.37 8.85
CA ASP A 380 -6.33 -18.45 8.66
C ASP A 380 -5.77 -18.88 10.02
N VAL A 381 -6.30 -19.97 10.56
CA VAL A 381 -5.87 -20.59 11.83
C VAL A 381 -4.45 -21.16 11.77
N TYR A 382 -3.79 -21.09 10.61
CA TYR A 382 -2.38 -21.42 10.45
C TYR A 382 -1.48 -20.19 10.34
N LEU A 383 -2.04 -18.97 10.31
CA LEU A 383 -1.27 -17.73 10.20
C LEU A 383 -0.75 -17.27 11.57
N LEU A 384 0.55 -17.47 11.78
CA LEU A 384 1.28 -16.94 12.94
C LEU A 384 1.29 -15.41 12.92
N SER A 385 0.72 -14.78 13.96
CA SER A 385 0.66 -13.32 14.09
C SER A 385 1.84 -12.75 14.90
N PRO A 386 2.39 -11.57 14.54
CA PRO A 386 3.41 -10.90 15.33
C PRO A 386 2.85 -10.40 16.68
N LEU A 387 3.70 -10.37 17.70
CA LEU A 387 3.40 -9.79 19.00
C LEU A 387 3.59 -8.28 18.97
N GLY A 388 2.50 -7.57 18.63
CA GLY A 388 2.48 -6.12 18.44
C GLY A 388 2.34 -5.73 16.97
N PRO A 389 2.44 -4.42 16.63
CA PRO A 389 2.46 -4.00 15.23
C PRO A 389 3.70 -4.61 14.53
N PRO A 390 3.58 -5.06 13.27
CA PRO A 390 4.73 -5.56 12.52
C PRO A 390 5.85 -4.52 12.46
N THR A 391 7.04 -4.91 12.88
CA THR A 391 8.24 -4.06 12.84
C THR A 391 9.14 -4.50 11.69
N PRO A 392 9.64 -3.57 10.86
CA PRO A 392 10.63 -3.88 9.83
C PRO A 392 11.81 -4.68 10.39
N ILE A 393 12.18 -5.76 9.70
CA ILE A 393 13.26 -6.65 10.12
C ILE A 393 14.59 -5.92 9.92
N THR A 394 15.10 -5.36 11.01
CA THR A 394 16.43 -4.74 11.05
C THR A 394 17.49 -5.80 11.27
N TRP A 395 18.12 -6.25 10.19
CA TRP A 395 19.29 -7.12 10.28
C TRP A 395 20.44 -6.37 10.96
N PRO A 396 21.03 -6.88 12.06
CA PRO A 396 22.08 -6.19 12.81
C PRO A 396 23.45 -6.32 12.14
N VAL A 397 23.49 -6.09 10.82
CA VAL A 397 24.71 -6.01 10.03
C VAL A 397 25.19 -4.57 10.07
N LEU A 398 26.41 -4.34 10.56
CA LEU A 398 27.09 -3.04 10.39
C LEU A 398 27.05 -2.65 8.90
N ARG A 399 26.73 -1.41 8.54
CA ARG A 399 26.68 -1.02 7.10
C ARG A 399 28.01 -1.31 6.39
N PHE A 400 29.14 -1.27 7.10
CA PHE A 400 30.44 -1.64 6.55
C PHE A 400 31.15 -2.74 7.34
N THR A 401 31.71 -3.73 6.62
CA THR A 401 32.76 -4.61 7.12
C THR A 401 34.12 -3.95 6.88
N GLY A 402 34.81 -3.52 7.94
CA GLY A 402 36.13 -2.90 7.83
C GLY A 402 37.25 -3.93 7.66
N HIS A 403 38.12 -3.73 6.67
CA HIS A 403 39.26 -4.60 6.40
C HIS A 403 40.55 -4.10 7.08
N ALA A 404 41.52 -5.00 7.22
CA ALA A 404 42.85 -4.68 7.79
C ALA A 404 43.75 -3.89 6.82
N ASP A 405 43.36 -3.76 5.55
CA ASP A 405 44.15 -3.15 4.47
C ASP A 405 43.84 -1.65 4.24
N GLY A 406 43.01 -1.05 5.10
CA GLY A 406 42.54 0.34 5.00
C GLY A 406 41.31 0.55 4.13
N THR A 407 40.68 -0.52 3.64
CA THR A 407 39.39 -0.48 2.95
C THR A 407 38.24 -0.96 3.84
N MET A 408 37.01 -0.83 3.34
CA MET A 408 35.83 -1.43 3.95
C MET A 408 34.83 -1.81 2.86
N THR A 409 34.09 -2.90 3.05
CA THR A 409 33.01 -3.35 2.15
C THR A 409 31.66 -2.89 2.69
N ASP A 410 30.85 -2.28 1.84
CA ASP A 410 29.44 -2.00 2.08
C ASP A 410 28.64 -3.31 2.09
N ASN A 411 28.00 -3.61 3.21
CA ASN A 411 27.31 -4.87 3.41
C ASN A 411 25.92 -4.95 2.75
N ILE A 412 25.45 -3.86 2.14
CA ILE A 412 24.23 -3.86 1.33
C ILE A 412 24.62 -3.96 -0.16
N THR A 413 25.45 -3.02 -0.64
CA THR A 413 25.77 -2.90 -2.08
C THR A 413 26.91 -3.80 -2.54
N GLY A 414 27.75 -4.28 -1.62
CA GLY A 414 28.99 -5.00 -1.94
C GLY A 414 30.12 -4.08 -2.44
N LEU A 415 29.87 -2.78 -2.60
CA LEU A 415 30.90 -1.83 -3.00
C LEU A 415 31.99 -1.70 -1.93
N MET A 416 33.25 -1.60 -2.36
CA MET A 416 34.37 -1.39 -1.45
C MET A 416 34.80 0.08 -1.49
N TRP A 417 34.91 0.67 -0.31
CA TRP A 417 35.19 2.08 -0.09
C TRP A 417 36.52 2.26 0.65
N MET A 418 37.16 3.41 0.47
CA MET A 418 38.28 3.80 1.32
C MET A 418 37.78 4.00 2.75
N LYS A 419 38.36 3.31 3.74
CA LYS A 419 37.89 3.38 5.14
C LYS A 419 38.10 4.78 5.74
N TYR A 420 39.16 5.47 5.33
CA TYR A 420 39.48 6.84 5.76
C TYR A 420 39.05 7.88 4.71
N GLY A 421 38.01 8.65 5.02
CA GLY A 421 37.50 9.73 4.15
C GLY A 421 38.35 11.00 4.09
N GLY A 422 39.36 11.12 4.97
CA GLY A 422 40.32 12.23 5.00
C GLY A 422 41.60 11.98 4.20
N CYS A 423 41.62 10.91 3.39
CA CYS A 423 42.81 10.47 2.64
C CYS A 423 43.35 11.50 1.64
N PHE A 424 42.47 12.36 1.12
CA PHE A 424 42.74 13.32 0.06
C PHE A 424 42.41 14.74 0.54
N GLU A 425 43.15 15.73 0.02
CA GLU A 425 42.76 17.14 0.18
C GLU A 425 41.52 17.46 -0.69
N ALA A 426 40.94 18.64 -0.47
CA ALA A 426 39.85 19.10 -1.32
C ALA A 426 40.40 19.50 -2.71
N GLU A 427 39.87 18.86 -3.76
CA GLU A 427 40.41 18.91 -5.12
C GLU A 427 39.39 19.45 -6.11
N THR A 428 39.87 19.96 -7.26
CA THR A 428 38.99 20.27 -8.39
C THR A 428 38.43 18.98 -8.99
N TRP A 429 37.30 19.06 -9.71
CA TRP A 429 36.67 17.88 -10.28
C TRP A 429 37.60 17.12 -11.24
N GLU A 430 38.39 17.83 -12.06
CA GLU A 430 39.42 17.24 -12.91
C GLU A 430 40.60 16.64 -12.13
N ASN A 431 40.93 17.18 -10.95
CA ASN A 431 42.00 16.62 -10.12
C ASN A 431 41.53 15.42 -9.30
N ALA A 432 40.26 15.37 -8.87
CA ALA A 432 39.69 14.22 -8.16
C ALA A 432 39.86 12.91 -8.95
N TRP A 433 39.69 12.97 -10.29
CA TRP A 433 40.01 11.86 -11.19
C TRP A 433 41.50 11.50 -11.20
N LYS A 434 42.42 12.47 -11.27
CA LYS A 434 43.87 12.22 -11.25
C LYS A 434 44.34 11.61 -9.93
N VAL A 435 43.78 12.06 -8.82
CA VAL A 435 44.08 11.54 -7.48
C VAL A 435 43.60 10.09 -7.35
N THR A 436 42.45 9.77 -7.96
CA THR A 436 41.96 8.39 -8.06
C THR A 436 42.83 7.52 -8.99
N ASP A 437 43.33 8.08 -10.09
CA ASP A 437 44.30 7.41 -10.98
C ASP A 437 45.65 7.13 -10.29
N VAL A 438 46.12 8.05 -9.42
CA VAL A 438 47.29 7.83 -8.56
C VAL A 438 47.03 6.72 -7.53
N LEU A 439 45.83 6.64 -6.95
CA LEU A 439 45.45 5.53 -6.05
C LEU A 439 45.51 4.17 -6.78
N ASN A 440 45.17 4.12 -8.07
CA ASN A 440 45.22 2.92 -8.90
C ASN A 440 46.63 2.52 -9.36
N THR A 441 47.50 3.49 -9.61
CA THR A 441 48.79 3.26 -10.32
C THR A 441 50.03 3.43 -9.46
N ALA A 442 49.94 4.19 -8.37
CA ALA A 442 51.06 4.55 -7.50
C ALA A 442 50.61 4.88 -6.06
N PRO A 443 49.89 3.98 -5.36
CA PRO A 443 49.35 4.23 -4.02
C PRO A 443 50.41 4.55 -2.98
N GLU A 444 51.67 4.13 -3.17
CA GLU A 444 52.80 4.46 -2.28
C GLU A 444 53.12 5.97 -2.21
N LYS A 445 52.57 6.78 -3.13
CA LYS A 445 52.69 8.24 -3.11
C LYS A 445 51.68 8.91 -2.16
N LEU A 446 50.68 8.17 -1.66
CA LEU A 446 49.62 8.68 -0.78
C LEU A 446 50.07 8.81 0.68
N LYS A 447 50.97 9.77 0.94
CA LYS A 447 51.57 10.04 2.26
C LYS A 447 50.57 10.37 3.39
N LYS A 448 49.29 10.56 3.09
CA LYS A 448 48.20 10.89 4.05
C LYS A 448 47.25 9.72 4.34
N CYS A 449 47.49 8.54 3.77
CA CYS A 449 46.69 7.33 3.97
C CYS A 449 47.52 6.23 4.67
N PRO A 450 47.97 6.41 5.92
CA PRO A 450 48.91 5.47 6.57
C PRO A 450 48.33 4.07 6.75
N ASP A 451 47.01 3.95 6.92
CA ASP A 451 46.32 2.67 7.12
C ASP A 451 46.00 1.95 5.80
N TYR A 452 46.13 2.63 4.65
CA TYR A 452 45.87 2.01 3.34
C TYR A 452 47.10 1.25 2.84
N THR A 453 47.01 -0.08 2.91
CA THR A 453 48.07 -1.00 2.46
C THR A 453 47.64 -1.85 1.26
N ALA A 454 46.37 -1.76 0.85
CA ALA A 454 45.85 -2.47 -0.31
C ALA A 454 46.45 -1.99 -1.65
N ARG A 455 46.41 -2.86 -2.67
CA ARG A 455 46.96 -2.60 -4.01
C ARG A 455 45.95 -2.87 -5.11
N TYR A 456 44.79 -2.23 -5.04
CA TYR A 456 43.75 -2.29 -6.06
C TYR A 456 43.96 -1.21 -7.13
N GLY A 457 43.62 -1.54 -8.39
CA GLY A 457 43.88 -0.71 -9.58
C GLY A 457 42.63 -0.23 -10.31
N ASP A 458 41.46 -0.36 -9.69
CA ASP A 458 40.11 -0.20 -10.26
C ASP A 458 39.22 0.75 -9.43
N TRP A 459 39.81 1.61 -8.60
CA TRP A 459 39.11 2.71 -7.94
C TRP A 459 38.59 3.73 -8.94
N GLN A 460 37.42 4.29 -8.64
CA GLN A 460 36.76 5.34 -9.39
C GLN A 460 36.13 6.37 -8.44
N LEU A 461 35.76 7.55 -8.97
CA LEU A 461 34.81 8.40 -8.26
C LEU A 461 33.45 7.70 -8.17
N PRO A 462 32.74 7.82 -7.03
CA PRO A 462 31.39 7.29 -6.90
C PRO A 462 30.44 8.02 -7.85
N ASP A 463 29.32 7.38 -8.13
CA ASP A 463 28.25 7.92 -8.94
C ASP A 463 27.08 8.39 -8.06
N LEU A 464 26.16 9.16 -8.63
CA LEU A 464 25.10 9.78 -7.86
C LEU A 464 24.21 8.72 -7.19
N ALA A 465 23.89 7.65 -7.93
CA ALA A 465 23.07 6.55 -7.44
C ALA A 465 23.78 5.77 -6.32
N MET A 466 25.08 5.49 -6.44
CA MET A 466 25.89 4.86 -5.39
C MET A 466 25.88 5.67 -4.09
N MET A 467 25.96 7.01 -4.19
CA MET A 467 25.91 7.88 -3.01
C MET A 467 24.49 7.98 -2.44
N GLU A 468 23.46 8.07 -3.27
CA GLU A 468 22.07 8.12 -2.82
C GLU A 468 21.62 6.81 -2.17
N GLU A 469 22.01 5.65 -2.71
CA GLU A 469 21.80 4.31 -2.13
C GLU A 469 22.58 4.11 -0.80
N LEU A 470 23.80 4.66 -0.72
CA LEU A 470 24.56 4.65 0.52
C LEU A 470 23.90 5.50 1.61
N LEU A 471 23.42 6.69 1.26
CA LEU A 471 22.86 7.64 2.23
C LEU A 471 21.37 7.43 2.52
N GLY A 472 20.63 6.67 1.72
CA GLY A 472 19.23 6.32 1.98
C GLY A 472 19.02 5.53 3.28
N ALA A 473 20.06 4.88 3.81
CA ALA A 473 20.07 4.21 5.11
C ALA A 473 20.56 5.09 6.27
N ALA A 474 20.94 6.35 6.01
CA ALA A 474 21.55 7.21 7.02
C ALA A 474 20.52 7.79 7.99
N HIS A 475 20.76 7.63 9.30
CA HIS A 475 19.98 8.27 10.34
C HIS A 475 20.76 9.44 10.96
N GLY A 476 20.22 10.65 10.84
CA GLY A 476 20.87 11.88 11.32
C GLY A 476 21.82 12.50 10.29
N GLU A 477 22.92 13.11 10.77
CA GLU A 477 23.93 13.73 9.88
C GLU A 477 24.74 12.63 9.16
N PRO A 478 24.74 12.55 7.81
CA PRO A 478 25.35 11.44 7.08
C PRO A 478 26.83 11.18 7.39
N ALA A 479 27.66 12.22 7.53
CA ALA A 479 29.07 12.05 7.91
C ALA A 479 29.23 11.43 9.31
N ALA A 480 28.41 11.84 10.28
CA ALA A 480 28.42 11.26 11.62
C ALA A 480 27.92 9.81 11.62
N TRP A 481 26.89 9.51 10.83
CA TRP A 481 26.39 8.14 10.63
C TRP A 481 27.43 7.24 9.96
N LEU A 482 28.04 7.66 8.85
CA LEU A 482 29.10 6.87 8.19
C LEU A 482 30.27 6.57 9.14
N ASN A 483 30.68 7.54 9.96
CA ASN A 483 31.70 7.33 11.00
C ASN A 483 31.24 6.34 12.10
N SER A 484 29.94 6.28 12.44
CA SER A 484 29.42 5.28 13.39
C SER A 484 29.31 3.88 12.79
N GLN A 485 29.18 3.78 11.46
CA GLN A 485 29.13 2.52 10.71
C GLN A 485 30.51 1.90 10.38
N GLY A 486 31.61 2.49 10.84
CA GLY A 486 32.96 1.95 10.67
C GLY A 486 33.85 2.65 9.65
N ALA A 487 33.33 3.67 8.94
CA ALA A 487 34.19 4.64 8.25
C ALA A 487 34.94 5.51 9.28
N HIS A 488 36.00 6.19 8.85
CA HIS A 488 36.73 7.12 9.71
C HIS A 488 37.05 8.44 8.99
N GLY A 489 37.03 9.55 9.73
CA GLY A 489 37.38 10.86 9.17
C GLY A 489 36.43 11.39 8.11
N MET A 490 35.20 10.86 8.01
CA MET A 490 34.17 11.43 7.12
C MET A 490 33.79 12.83 7.61
N LEU A 491 33.83 13.83 6.74
CA LEU A 491 33.55 15.23 7.07
C LEU A 491 32.16 15.64 6.58
N ALA A 492 31.46 16.47 7.36
CA ALA A 492 30.15 17.02 7.02
C ALA A 492 30.27 18.16 5.98
N ARG A 493 30.68 17.77 4.76
CA ARG A 493 31.09 18.59 3.61
C ARG A 493 30.62 17.98 2.29
N ASP A 494 30.82 18.69 1.20
CA ASP A 494 30.52 18.23 -0.16
C ASP A 494 31.65 17.36 -0.72
N TYR A 495 31.28 16.25 -1.35
CA TYR A 495 32.16 15.26 -1.98
C TYR A 495 31.81 15.11 -3.46
N TRP A 496 32.83 15.07 -4.34
CA TRP A 496 32.62 14.93 -5.79
C TRP A 496 32.09 13.56 -6.19
N VAL A 497 31.14 13.54 -7.14
CA VAL A 497 30.74 12.34 -7.90
C VAL A 497 31.20 12.44 -9.36
N ARG A 498 31.12 11.33 -10.11
CA ARG A 498 31.56 11.25 -11.52
C ARG A 498 30.70 12.04 -12.51
N GLU A 499 29.50 12.47 -12.12
CA GLU A 499 28.54 13.10 -13.01
C GLU A 499 28.88 14.57 -13.31
N LYS A 500 28.95 14.89 -14.59
CA LYS A 500 28.96 16.27 -15.09
C LYS A 500 27.52 16.78 -15.12
N ASN A 501 27.31 18.08 -14.90
CA ASN A 501 26.02 18.69 -15.19
C ASN A 501 25.83 18.73 -16.73
N TYR A 502 24.70 18.21 -17.21
CA TYR A 502 24.42 18.09 -18.65
C TYR A 502 23.89 19.40 -19.27
N LEU A 503 23.33 20.31 -18.47
CA LEU A 503 22.88 21.64 -18.89
C LEU A 503 24.02 22.67 -18.87
N ASN A 504 25.03 22.48 -18.00
CA ASN A 504 26.16 23.38 -17.86
C ASN A 504 27.49 22.62 -17.76
N LEU A 505 28.22 22.58 -18.88
CA LEU A 505 29.46 21.83 -19.03
C LEU A 505 30.60 22.27 -18.08
N TYR A 506 30.50 23.44 -17.44
CA TYR A 506 31.45 23.92 -16.43
C TYR A 506 31.17 23.39 -15.02
N PHE A 507 30.06 22.68 -14.81
CA PHE A 507 29.61 22.20 -13.51
C PHE A 507 29.64 20.66 -13.43
N ALA A 508 29.79 20.17 -12.21
CA ALA A 508 29.66 18.76 -11.86
C ALA A 508 28.83 18.60 -10.59
N TRP A 509 28.34 17.39 -10.36
CA TRP A 509 27.56 17.05 -9.18
C TRP A 509 28.47 16.69 -8.01
N ALA A 510 28.01 17.03 -6.80
CA ALA A 510 28.60 16.64 -5.54
C ALA A 510 27.48 16.27 -4.56
N VAL A 511 27.79 15.42 -3.57
CA VAL A 511 26.86 15.02 -2.51
C VAL A 511 27.31 15.60 -1.18
N ASN A 512 26.38 16.22 -0.47
CA ASN A 512 26.62 16.94 0.78
C ASN A 512 26.45 16.00 1.99
N LEU A 513 27.54 15.56 2.62
CA LEU A 513 27.49 14.64 3.77
C LEU A 513 27.03 15.29 5.09
N ARG A 514 26.53 16.53 5.07
CA ARG A 514 25.79 17.13 6.20
C ARG A 514 24.28 16.92 6.08
N GLN A 515 23.75 16.93 4.86
CA GLN A 515 22.30 16.92 4.60
C GLN A 515 21.83 15.73 3.75
N GLY A 516 22.75 14.95 3.18
CA GLY A 516 22.42 13.86 2.25
C GLY A 516 21.94 14.33 0.88
N THR A 517 22.04 15.64 0.58
CA THR A 517 21.51 16.23 -0.65
C THR A 517 22.56 16.34 -1.74
N SER A 518 22.17 16.08 -2.99
CA SER A 518 22.97 16.32 -4.19
C SER A 518 22.90 17.79 -4.63
N ARG A 519 24.02 18.32 -5.12
CA ARG A 519 24.20 19.73 -5.49
C ARG A 519 25.13 19.89 -6.69
N ASN A 520 24.97 20.97 -7.43
CA ASN A 520 25.86 21.32 -8.55
C ASN A 520 26.88 22.39 -8.15
N TYR A 521 28.15 22.15 -8.48
CA TYR A 521 29.24 23.09 -8.25
C TYR A 521 30.07 23.31 -9.53
N PRO A 522 30.68 24.50 -9.71
CA PRO A 522 31.67 24.70 -10.76
C PRO A 522 32.85 23.74 -10.55
N LYS A 523 33.34 23.10 -11.61
CA LYS A 523 34.43 22.09 -11.52
C LYS A 523 35.75 22.63 -10.94
N SER A 524 35.94 23.95 -10.99
CA SER A 524 37.05 24.68 -10.39
C SER A 524 37.00 24.78 -8.86
N PHE A 525 35.89 24.39 -8.21
CA PHE A 525 35.81 24.36 -6.75
C PHE A 525 36.60 23.18 -6.18
N GLN A 526 37.19 23.38 -5.00
CA GLN A 526 37.89 22.32 -4.27
C GLN A 526 36.91 21.63 -3.31
N LEU A 527 36.49 20.41 -3.63
CA LEU A 527 35.60 19.57 -2.81
C LEU A 527 36.27 18.23 -2.48
N HIS A 528 35.73 17.49 -1.52
CA HIS A 528 36.38 16.26 -1.03
C HIS A 528 36.23 15.10 -2.01
N VAL A 529 37.11 14.12 -1.91
CA VAL A 529 37.17 12.94 -2.79
C VAL A 529 37.07 11.70 -1.93
N TRP A 530 36.16 10.78 -2.27
CA TRP A 530 36.02 9.51 -1.57
C TRP A 530 35.82 8.38 -2.58
N PRO A 531 36.91 7.73 -3.02
CA PRO A 531 36.86 6.71 -4.06
C PRO A 531 36.12 5.45 -3.62
N VAL A 532 35.47 4.83 -4.60
CA VAL A 532 34.80 3.53 -4.50
C VAL A 532 35.32 2.59 -5.58
N ARG A 533 35.28 1.29 -5.32
CA ARG A 533 35.51 0.22 -6.30
C ARG A 533 34.45 -0.87 -6.18
N ARG A 534 34.26 -1.65 -7.24
CA ARG A 534 33.47 -2.87 -7.16
C ARG A 534 34.35 -3.97 -6.56
N THR A 535 33.81 -4.79 -5.68
CA THR A 535 34.53 -5.99 -5.20
C THR A 535 34.66 -7.00 -6.32
N GLN A 536 35.83 -7.65 -6.42
CA GLN A 536 35.92 -8.90 -7.15
C GLN A 536 35.30 -9.99 -6.28
N ILE A 537 34.30 -10.68 -6.82
CA ILE A 537 33.53 -11.68 -6.08
C ILE A 537 34.42 -12.92 -5.92
N SER A 538 34.74 -13.26 -4.67
CA SER A 538 35.54 -14.45 -4.37
C SER A 538 34.70 -15.71 -4.53
N THR A 539 35.02 -16.53 -5.53
CA THR A 539 34.29 -17.77 -5.85
C THR A 539 34.74 -18.94 -4.97
N ALA A 540 34.39 -18.92 -3.68
CA ALA A 540 34.12 -20.11 -2.85
C ALA A 540 33.88 -19.75 -1.36
N VAL A 541 32.64 -19.51 -0.96
CA VAL A 541 32.21 -19.74 0.42
C VAL A 541 30.82 -20.40 0.38
N THR A 542 30.61 -21.43 1.20
CA THR A 542 29.34 -22.16 1.27
C THR A 542 28.59 -21.66 2.52
N PRO A 543 27.57 -20.80 2.41
CA PRO A 543 26.86 -20.31 3.58
C PRO A 543 26.15 -21.46 4.29
N ILE A 544 26.25 -21.49 5.61
CA ILE A 544 25.49 -22.40 6.46
C ILE A 544 24.42 -21.54 7.17
N PRO A 545 23.17 -21.50 6.65
CA PRO A 545 22.07 -20.85 7.35
C PRO A 545 21.65 -21.67 8.56
N HIS A 546 21.40 -21.03 9.70
CA HIS A 546 20.80 -21.62 10.89
C HIS A 546 19.49 -20.90 11.23
N ILE A 547 18.45 -21.66 11.59
CA ILE A 547 17.18 -21.15 12.10
C ILE A 547 16.87 -21.77 13.46
N MET A 548 16.54 -20.92 14.43
CA MET A 548 16.32 -21.27 15.82
C MET A 548 14.97 -20.77 16.30
N GLY A 549 14.31 -21.54 17.16
CA GLY A 549 13.09 -21.14 17.86
C GLY A 549 13.30 -21.19 19.36
N ASN A 550 13.07 -20.08 20.06
CA ASN A 550 13.28 -19.95 21.51
C ASN A 550 14.68 -20.44 21.98
N GLY A 551 15.71 -20.25 21.14
CA GLY A 551 17.09 -20.69 21.40
C GLY A 551 17.37 -22.18 21.15
N SER A 552 16.41 -22.94 20.60
CA SER A 552 16.58 -24.35 20.23
C SER A 552 16.71 -24.53 18.71
N GLU A 553 17.55 -25.47 18.28
CA GLU A 553 17.70 -25.88 16.87
C GLU A 553 16.99 -27.21 16.58
N GLY A 554 16.61 -27.44 15.32
CA GLY A 554 16.09 -28.71 14.82
C GLY A 554 14.65 -29.02 15.26
N LYS A 555 14.38 -29.12 16.57
CA LYS A 555 13.04 -29.42 17.12
C LYS A 555 12.70 -28.57 18.33
N LEU A 556 11.47 -28.08 18.36
CA LEU A 556 10.89 -27.30 19.46
C LEU A 556 9.45 -27.77 19.70
N VAL A 557 9.06 -27.96 20.96
CA VAL A 557 7.67 -28.21 21.35
C VAL A 557 7.17 -27.00 22.14
N LEU A 558 6.09 -26.38 21.69
CA LEU A 558 5.46 -25.24 22.34
C LEU A 558 4.01 -25.57 22.70
N PRO A 559 3.60 -25.38 23.97
CA PRO A 559 2.19 -25.29 24.31
C PRO A 559 1.53 -24.12 23.58
N GLN A 560 0.27 -24.28 23.19
CA GLN A 560 -0.54 -23.23 22.58
C GLN A 560 -0.66 -22.02 23.53
N GLY A 561 -0.52 -20.81 23.00
CA GLY A 561 -0.48 -19.57 23.80
C GLY A 561 0.85 -19.31 24.49
N LYS A 562 1.93 -19.96 24.04
CA LYS A 562 3.31 -19.53 24.34
C LYS A 562 3.89 -18.76 23.17
N GLU A 563 4.80 -17.87 23.52
CA GLU A 563 5.59 -17.07 22.60
C GLU A 563 6.57 -17.92 21.79
N LEU A 564 6.65 -17.63 20.48
CA LEU A 564 7.69 -18.11 19.58
C LEU A 564 8.56 -16.93 19.12
N VAL A 565 9.82 -16.95 19.53
CA VAL A 565 10.90 -16.10 19.02
C VAL A 565 11.69 -16.88 17.99
N LEU A 566 11.71 -16.41 16.76
CA LEU A 566 12.55 -16.96 15.70
C LEU A 566 13.81 -16.12 15.55
N ALA A 567 14.95 -16.79 15.51
CA ALA A 567 16.24 -16.20 15.20
C ALA A 567 16.88 -16.90 14.00
N ALA A 568 17.68 -16.15 13.25
CA ALA A 568 18.55 -16.71 12.23
C ALA A 568 20.01 -16.37 12.51
N ALA A 569 20.90 -17.24 12.03
CA ALA A 569 22.34 -17.01 11.99
C ALA A 569 22.92 -17.52 10.66
N ILE A 570 24.10 -17.03 10.28
CA ILE A 570 24.82 -17.44 9.08
C ILE A 570 26.28 -17.68 9.45
N ASP A 571 26.65 -18.95 9.48
CA ASP A 571 28.03 -19.36 9.68
C ASP A 571 28.79 -19.40 8.36
N GLN A 572 30.10 -19.11 8.46
CA GLN A 572 31.05 -19.10 7.33
C GLN A 572 30.62 -18.19 6.17
N ALA A 573 30.70 -16.87 6.37
CA ALA A 573 30.47 -15.87 5.32
C ALA A 573 31.54 -14.76 5.36
N SER A 574 32.71 -15.05 4.80
CA SER A 574 33.91 -14.20 4.81
C SER A 574 34.09 -13.31 3.57
N SER A 575 33.08 -13.20 2.70
CA SER A 575 33.15 -12.40 1.47
C SER A 575 31.76 -11.96 1.00
N PRO A 576 31.62 -10.74 0.44
CA PRO A 576 30.36 -10.23 -0.08
C PRO A 576 29.89 -11.06 -1.28
N VAL A 577 28.81 -11.80 -1.10
CA VAL A 577 28.12 -12.51 -2.18
C VAL A 577 26.68 -12.02 -2.24
N PRO A 578 26.25 -11.30 -3.29
CA PRO A 578 24.86 -10.89 -3.45
C PRO A 578 23.93 -12.09 -3.30
N SER A 579 23.02 -12.03 -2.34
CA SER A 579 22.21 -13.16 -1.89
C SER A 579 20.80 -12.72 -1.52
N VAL A 580 19.86 -13.66 -1.68
CA VAL A 580 18.47 -13.52 -1.27
C VAL A 580 18.23 -14.43 -0.08
N PHE A 581 17.67 -13.87 0.98
CA PHE A 581 17.28 -14.57 2.21
C PHE A 581 15.76 -14.75 2.22
N ARG A 582 15.31 -15.98 2.51
CA ARG A 582 13.89 -16.30 2.64
C ARG A 582 13.66 -17.09 3.91
N ILE A 583 12.70 -16.64 4.70
CA ILE A 583 12.16 -17.39 5.83
C ILE A 583 10.71 -17.68 5.51
N TRP A 584 10.31 -18.95 5.64
CA TRP A 584 8.92 -19.38 5.53
C TRP A 584 8.64 -20.49 6.53
N TYR A 585 7.38 -20.78 6.82
CA TYR A 585 7.00 -22.09 7.35
C TYR A 585 6.01 -22.80 6.44
N THR A 586 6.00 -24.11 6.51
CA THR A 586 4.90 -24.95 6.05
C THR A 586 4.06 -25.36 7.26
N ALA A 587 2.76 -25.09 7.17
CA ALA A 587 1.78 -25.37 8.22
C ALA A 587 1.22 -26.82 8.11
N PRO A 588 0.49 -27.32 9.14
CA PRO A 588 -0.16 -28.62 9.10
C PRO A 588 -1.12 -28.87 7.92
N ASP A 589 -1.68 -27.82 7.29
CA ASP A 589 -2.51 -27.94 6.09
C ASP A 589 -1.69 -28.07 4.77
N GLY A 590 -0.36 -28.06 4.88
CA GLY A 590 0.58 -28.14 3.76
C GLY A 590 0.82 -26.82 3.02
N LYS A 591 0.15 -25.72 3.40
CA LYS A 591 0.43 -24.40 2.82
C LYS A 591 1.70 -23.80 3.40
N SER A 592 2.34 -22.95 2.61
CA SER A 592 3.48 -22.16 3.07
C SER A 592 3.09 -20.70 3.35
N ARG A 593 3.81 -20.09 4.30
CA ARG A 593 3.66 -18.70 4.73
C ARG A 593 5.05 -18.09 4.83
N TRP A 594 5.29 -16.98 4.15
CA TRP A 594 6.60 -16.36 3.97
C TRP A 594 6.73 -15.11 4.83
N LEU A 595 7.86 -14.93 5.50
CA LEU A 595 8.14 -13.77 6.34
C LEU A 595 8.65 -12.61 5.48
N SER A 596 7.89 -11.52 5.44
CA SER A 596 8.22 -10.30 4.73
C SER A 596 9.28 -9.49 5.49
N SER A 597 9.95 -8.58 4.78
CA SER A 597 10.88 -7.61 5.40
C SER A 597 10.21 -6.64 6.40
N GLN A 598 8.86 -6.63 6.49
CA GLN A 598 8.10 -5.83 7.46
C GLN A 598 7.76 -6.62 8.76
N GLY A 599 8.19 -7.87 8.88
CA GLY A 599 7.88 -8.72 10.04
C GLY A 599 6.50 -9.39 9.96
N GLU A 600 5.91 -9.45 8.77
CA GLU A 600 4.57 -10.01 8.51
C GLU A 600 4.67 -11.35 7.78
N TRP A 601 3.78 -12.30 8.11
CA TRP A 601 3.65 -13.54 7.35
C TRP A 601 2.62 -13.38 6.23
N VAL A 602 2.99 -13.75 5.00
CA VAL A 602 2.15 -13.62 3.80
C VAL A 602 2.06 -14.93 3.02
N GLU A 603 1.01 -15.13 2.23
CA GLU A 603 0.86 -16.35 1.42
C GLU A 603 1.78 -16.39 0.19
N GLN A 604 2.08 -15.22 -0.39
CA GLN A 604 2.94 -15.09 -1.57
C GLN A 604 4.41 -15.30 -1.20
N GLU A 605 5.17 -15.97 -2.08
CA GLU A 605 6.63 -16.06 -1.97
C GLU A 605 7.25 -14.66 -2.01
N VAL A 606 7.88 -14.26 -0.91
CA VAL A 606 8.58 -12.97 -0.76
C VAL A 606 9.99 -13.17 -0.22
N ASP A 607 10.88 -12.27 -0.61
CA ASP A 607 12.23 -12.20 -0.08
C ASP A 607 12.20 -11.47 1.27
N THR A 608 12.67 -12.13 2.33
CA THR A 608 12.77 -11.54 3.68
C THR A 608 13.87 -10.47 3.72
N PHE A 609 14.94 -10.68 2.94
CA PHE A 609 16.02 -9.71 2.71
C PHE A 609 16.76 -10.00 1.41
N SER A 610 17.24 -8.94 0.76
CA SER A 610 18.11 -9.00 -0.40
C SER A 610 19.29 -8.04 -0.18
N GLY A 611 20.51 -8.56 -0.25
CA GLY A 611 21.72 -7.81 0.05
C GLY A 611 22.96 -8.68 -0.16
N ASN A 612 24.12 -8.27 0.37
CA ASN A 612 25.31 -9.11 0.31
C ASN A 612 25.37 -10.05 1.53
N LEU A 613 25.91 -11.25 1.33
CA LEU A 613 26.11 -12.27 2.36
C LEU A 613 27.26 -11.88 3.30
N PHE A 614 27.00 -11.88 4.61
CA PHE A 614 28.01 -11.75 5.67
C PHE A 614 27.67 -12.69 6.81
N GLN A 615 28.63 -12.86 7.72
CA GLN A 615 28.38 -13.52 8.99
C GLN A 615 27.26 -12.79 9.73
N LEU A 616 26.25 -13.55 10.16
CA LEU A 616 25.14 -13.06 10.95
C LEU A 616 25.15 -13.86 12.26
N ASP A 617 25.55 -13.20 13.34
CA ASP A 617 25.42 -13.78 14.68
C ASP A 617 23.94 -13.87 15.05
N GLN A 618 23.60 -14.77 16.00
CA GLN A 618 22.21 -15.11 16.36
C GLN A 618 21.33 -13.87 16.59
N SER A 619 20.42 -13.62 15.66
CA SER A 619 19.62 -12.39 15.60
C SER A 619 18.13 -12.70 15.64
N PRO A 620 17.35 -12.16 16.60
CA PRO A 620 15.90 -12.34 16.62
C PRO A 620 15.27 -11.55 15.45
N LEU A 621 14.52 -12.25 14.60
CA LEU A 621 13.89 -11.68 13.40
C LEU A 621 12.37 -11.58 13.50
N PHE A 622 11.75 -12.46 14.30
CA PHE A 622 10.32 -12.49 14.48
C PHE A 622 9.95 -12.91 15.91
N ARG A 623 8.88 -12.31 16.43
CA ARG A 623 8.30 -12.61 17.74
C ARG A 623 6.79 -12.69 17.58
N GLY A 624 6.19 -13.84 17.85
CA GLY A 624 4.75 -14.05 17.72
C GLY A 624 4.20 -14.96 18.80
N ASP A 625 2.88 -15.08 18.85
CA ASP A 625 2.17 -15.91 19.81
C ASP A 625 1.45 -17.06 19.10
N THR A 626 1.51 -18.24 19.71
CA THR A 626 0.84 -19.46 19.23
C THR A 626 -0.62 -19.57 19.67
N THR A 627 -1.17 -18.62 20.46
CA THR A 627 -2.58 -18.62 20.91
C THR A 627 -3.59 -18.89 19.80
N GLU A 628 -3.37 -18.31 18.60
CA GLU A 628 -4.32 -18.40 17.49
C GLU A 628 -3.95 -19.48 16.45
N LEU A 629 -2.82 -20.16 16.64
CA LEU A 629 -2.40 -21.27 15.77
C LEU A 629 -3.16 -22.55 16.12
N ALA A 630 -3.54 -23.30 15.09
CA ALA A 630 -3.99 -24.68 15.21
C ALA A 630 -2.90 -25.60 15.78
N LEU A 631 -3.30 -26.68 16.43
CA LEU A 631 -2.37 -27.71 16.91
C LEU A 631 -1.77 -28.49 15.73
N GLY A 632 -0.49 -28.85 15.81
CA GLY A 632 0.20 -29.64 14.80
C GLY A 632 1.68 -29.29 14.63
N GLU A 633 2.29 -29.87 13.59
CA GLU A 633 3.69 -29.65 13.25
C GLU A 633 3.82 -28.55 12.18
N TYR A 634 4.60 -27.52 12.51
CA TYR A 634 5.00 -26.44 11.61
C TYR A 634 6.48 -26.63 11.29
N THR A 635 6.85 -26.64 10.01
CA THR A 635 8.28 -26.67 9.63
C THR A 635 8.70 -25.31 9.14
N PHE A 636 9.50 -24.61 9.93
CA PHE A 636 10.12 -23.34 9.58
C PHE A 636 11.39 -23.60 8.78
N PHE A 637 11.66 -22.78 7.78
CA PHE A 637 12.84 -22.84 6.93
C PHE A 637 13.51 -21.48 6.89
N PHE A 638 14.84 -21.47 6.87
CA PHE A 638 15.64 -20.33 6.46
C PHE A 638 16.51 -20.75 5.29
N ALA A 639 16.38 -20.05 4.15
CA ALA A 639 17.16 -20.31 2.97
C ALA A 639 17.93 -19.10 2.46
N ILE A 640 19.11 -19.38 1.92
CA ILE A 640 20.02 -18.42 1.29
C ILE A 640 20.26 -18.87 -0.15
N LYS A 641 20.00 -17.96 -1.09
CA LYS A 641 20.27 -18.15 -2.52
C LYS A 641 21.30 -17.12 -3.01
N PRO A 642 22.55 -17.50 -3.26
CA PRO A 642 23.53 -16.67 -3.95
C PRO A 642 23.07 -16.29 -5.37
N MET A 643 23.41 -15.09 -5.83
CA MET A 643 23.00 -14.51 -7.11
C MET A 643 24.16 -14.36 -8.12
N VAL A 644 25.25 -15.13 -7.98
CA VAL A 644 26.47 -14.99 -8.82
C VAL A 644 26.83 -16.30 -9.52
N GLU A 645 27.17 -16.21 -10.80
CA GLU A 645 27.75 -17.30 -11.59
C GLU A 645 29.00 -17.90 -10.90
N GLY A 646 29.12 -19.22 -10.89
CA GLY A 646 30.28 -19.95 -10.36
C GLY A 646 30.33 -20.17 -8.84
N ALA A 647 29.61 -19.39 -8.03
CA ALA A 647 29.56 -19.57 -6.56
C ALA A 647 28.45 -20.53 -6.11
N GLY A 648 28.28 -21.67 -6.81
CA GLY A 648 27.14 -22.57 -6.60
C GLY A 648 25.83 -21.98 -7.13
N GLU A 649 25.86 -21.47 -8.35
CA GLU A 649 24.72 -20.84 -9.03
C GLU A 649 23.44 -21.69 -8.95
N GLY A 650 22.36 -21.09 -8.46
CA GLY A 650 21.07 -21.78 -8.26
C GLY A 650 21.01 -22.76 -7.08
N LYS A 651 22.12 -23.05 -6.38
CA LYS A 651 22.13 -23.89 -5.19
C LYS A 651 21.54 -23.12 -4.01
N ILE A 652 20.39 -23.58 -3.54
CA ILE A 652 19.74 -23.05 -2.35
C ILE A 652 20.33 -23.76 -1.13
N PHE A 653 20.93 -23.00 -0.23
CA PHE A 653 21.32 -23.47 1.10
C PHE A 653 20.15 -23.25 2.04
N ARG A 654 19.80 -24.23 2.87
CA ARG A 654 18.68 -24.11 3.81
C ARG A 654 18.92 -24.85 5.12
N SER A 655 18.34 -24.34 6.19
CA SER A 655 18.08 -25.07 7.43
C SER A 655 16.59 -25.14 7.71
N GLU A 656 16.21 -26.04 8.60
CA GLU A 656 14.83 -26.28 9.02
C GLU A 656 14.73 -26.41 10.54
N LEU A 657 13.59 -25.97 11.08
CA LEU A 657 13.20 -26.09 12.48
C LEU A 657 11.77 -26.62 12.53
N GLN A 658 11.58 -27.79 13.15
CA GLN A 658 10.26 -28.35 13.41
C GLN A 658 9.71 -27.78 14.73
N VAL A 659 8.57 -27.10 14.67
CA VAL A 659 7.85 -26.58 15.84
C VAL A 659 6.53 -27.33 15.97
N THR A 660 6.37 -28.11 17.05
CA THR A 660 5.11 -28.76 17.39
C THR A 660 4.31 -27.86 18.33
N VAL A 661 3.12 -27.42 17.90
CA VAL A 661 2.16 -26.71 18.77
C VAL A 661 1.22 -27.73 19.39
N SER A 662 1.19 -27.81 20.73
CA SER A 662 0.41 -28.78 21.50
C SER A 662 -0.48 -28.13 22.57
N ASP A 663 -1.49 -28.85 23.05
CA ASP A 663 -2.41 -28.44 24.11
C ASP A 663 -1.91 -28.78 25.53
N ASP A 664 -0.82 -29.55 25.64
CA ASP A 664 -0.39 -30.20 26.88
C ASP A 664 0.97 -29.66 27.40
N GLU A 665 0.95 -28.89 28.49
CA GLU A 665 2.17 -28.38 29.14
C GLU A 665 3.09 -29.51 29.64
N ALA A 666 2.58 -30.74 29.83
CA ALA A 666 3.36 -31.87 30.31
C ALA A 666 4.38 -32.41 29.27
N GLN A 667 4.10 -32.31 27.96
CA GLN A 667 5.03 -32.81 26.94
C GLN A 667 6.23 -31.89 26.70
N ALA A 668 6.08 -30.58 26.93
CA ALA A 668 7.16 -29.61 26.79
C ALA A 668 8.31 -29.87 27.78
N GLY A 669 7.97 -30.23 29.03
CA GLY A 669 8.97 -30.59 30.05
C GLY A 669 9.62 -31.97 29.87
N ALA A 670 8.93 -32.91 29.20
CA ALA A 670 9.35 -34.31 29.14
C ALA A 670 10.33 -34.67 28.01
N ARG A 671 10.54 -33.77 27.01
CA ARG A 671 11.55 -33.95 25.95
C ARG A 671 12.76 -33.02 26.07
N GLN A 672 12.68 -31.98 26.89
CA GLN A 672 13.80 -31.07 27.13
C GLN A 672 14.85 -31.65 28.09
N SER A 673 14.50 -32.73 28.81
CA SER A 673 15.45 -33.61 29.52
C SER A 673 16.31 -34.45 28.57
N ASP A 674 15.69 -35.01 27.53
CA ASP A 674 16.32 -36.01 26.65
C ASP A 674 17.39 -35.39 25.73
N ALA A 675 17.38 -34.06 25.57
CA ALA A 675 18.40 -33.33 24.81
C ALA A 675 19.70 -33.04 25.60
N ASN A 676 19.75 -33.35 26.90
CA ASN A 676 20.91 -33.10 27.77
C ASN A 676 21.68 -34.39 28.17
N GLU A 677 21.27 -35.58 27.71
CA GLU A 677 21.94 -36.86 28.00
C GLU A 677 22.40 -37.62 26.74
N GLU A 678 23.00 -36.93 25.77
CA GLU A 678 23.79 -37.61 24.71
C GLU A 678 24.99 -36.78 24.22
N PHE A 679 25.94 -36.53 25.14
CA PHE A 679 27.30 -36.05 24.83
C PHE A 679 28.34 -36.94 25.52
N ASP A 680 28.24 -38.25 25.28
CA ASP A 680 29.34 -39.17 25.61
C ASP A 680 30.53 -38.88 24.68
N GLN A 681 31.72 -38.78 25.27
CA GLN A 681 32.93 -38.37 24.56
C GLN A 681 33.47 -39.53 23.70
N GLU A 682 33.10 -39.59 22.42
CA GLU A 682 33.83 -40.45 21.48
C GLU A 682 35.10 -39.72 20.99
N VAL A 683 36.21 -40.09 21.63
CA VAL A 683 37.56 -39.65 21.29
C VAL A 683 37.93 -40.19 19.91
N ILE A 684 38.10 -39.32 18.92
CA ILE A 684 38.76 -39.68 17.67
C ILE A 684 40.27 -39.52 17.89
N GLU A 685 40.95 -40.65 18.06
CA GLU A 685 42.41 -40.73 18.12
C GLU A 685 43.04 -40.34 16.77
N GLU A 686 44.25 -39.76 16.82
CA GLU A 686 45.11 -39.66 15.65
C GLU A 686 45.55 -41.08 15.22
N GLU A 687 45.42 -41.43 13.94
CA GLU A 687 46.40 -42.34 13.36
C GLU A 687 46.84 -41.96 11.94
N VAL A 688 48.16 -41.83 11.80
CA VAL A 688 48.91 -41.60 10.58
C VAL A 688 49.16 -42.94 9.90
N LEU A 689 48.96 -43.08 8.57
CA LEU A 689 49.92 -43.81 7.69
C LEU A 689 49.61 -43.73 6.18
N VAL A 690 50.48 -43.00 5.48
CA VAL A 690 51.15 -43.31 4.20
C VAL A 690 50.61 -44.47 3.33
N HIS A 691 50.23 -44.15 2.09
CA HIS A 691 50.81 -44.75 0.86
C HIS A 691 50.77 -43.76 -0.31
#